data_AF-A0A952E3L6-F1
#
_entry.id   AF-A0A952E3L6-F1
#
_cell.length_a   1.000
_cell.length_b   1.000
_cell.length_c   1.000
_cell.angle_alpha   90.00
_cell.angle_beta   90.00
_cell.angle_gamma   90.00
#
_symmetry.space_group_name_H-M   'P 1'
#
loop_
_entity.id
_entity.type
_entity.pdbx_description
1 polymer ?
#
loop_
_entity_poly.entity_id
_entity_poly.type
_entity_poly.pdbx_seq_one_letter_code
_entity_poly.pdbx_strand_id
1 'polypeptide(L)'
;MRTGINILTAMVILAVWPGLAVNAAMKSLLVIEPGKDNPRNSEGDIIELKDGRLCLIYTRFIGGSGDHAAADLAMRTSKDNGLSWSDDKIVVRRIGGLNVMSVSLLRLKSGEIALFFLRKTSKEDCRPLMCISKDEAKTWSQPTVCITDKVGYYVLNNDRAVQLRSGRLVLPVAWHQGPGQARDTAGVIMCYLSDDNGKTWRRSKDSFKGYAPGGKRITVQEPGVIELKDGRLMMYIRTNAGSQYICYSRDGGQTWSKAQPSNLASPLSPASIKRIPWTGDLLCLWNDHSGVHSYPAGRRTPLCLAISKDEGKTWDKSRIIEGNPDGWYCYTSITFVKDRVLLAYCAGDRKIGGLNQLKILAIQKDWLTSFQNTHDMPPRIGFYLAGTIVASSLCFVKDQKLGVLKGGFQSFSTPKPATADEWEKRKIKLRKTLWKLLGDIPPIFTPEVTIHKKEVKDGYTLERFTFDNGVGDTVYGYILIPAGHKGRRPAILYNHYHGGKYKQGKEEVLTRAFTKLDFATGEELARKGYVVQCIDAYAFGERRFQGPAGKKEEGGKTESSLFKTFLWEGRTLWGMMVRDDILALNYLVSRPEVDSNRIAAMGMSMGSTRTWWAAALDERIKVAVSVACLTRYQNLIAQGKVHAHGIYYYVPNMLKEHIDTESVIGLIAPRPHLTLTGDKDGGSPADGVKIINDFQKHLYKCYEKNQNFRGILYPGVGHTYTPEMWEVTLRWLKKHL
;
A
#
# COMPACT_ATOMS: atom_id res chain seq x y z
N MET A 1 -13.16 -70.15 -39.99
CA MET A 1 -12.44 -69.73 -38.77
C MET A 1 -12.98 -68.37 -38.32
N ARG A 2 -12.81 -68.00 -37.04
CA ARG A 2 -13.46 -66.83 -36.43
C ARG A 2 -12.76 -65.52 -36.82
N THR A 3 -13.53 -64.51 -37.22
CA THR A 3 -13.17 -63.09 -37.12
C THR A 3 -14.12 -62.42 -36.12
N GLY A 4 -13.66 -62.27 -34.87
CA GLY A 4 -14.45 -61.66 -33.79
C GLY A 4 -14.05 -60.20 -33.58
N ILE A 5 -14.92 -59.28 -33.96
CA ILE A 5 -14.84 -57.87 -33.56
C ILE A 5 -15.37 -57.76 -32.13
N ASN A 6 -14.61 -57.17 -31.21
CA ASN A 6 -15.11 -56.80 -29.90
C ASN A 6 -14.92 -55.29 -29.67
N ILE A 7 -16.05 -54.63 -29.41
CA ILE A 7 -16.15 -53.21 -29.09
C ILE A 7 -15.82 -53.02 -27.61
N LEU A 8 -14.98 -52.03 -27.26
CA LEU A 8 -14.86 -51.57 -25.89
C LEU A 8 -15.16 -50.07 -25.77
N THR A 9 -16.18 -49.77 -24.98
CA THR A 9 -16.75 -48.44 -24.80
C THR A 9 -15.84 -47.54 -23.96
N ALA A 10 -15.36 -46.42 -24.51
CA ALA A 10 -14.63 -45.42 -23.75
C ALA A 10 -15.59 -44.45 -23.03
N MET A 11 -15.76 -44.61 -21.72
CA MET A 11 -16.45 -43.62 -20.89
C MET A 11 -15.59 -42.35 -20.77
N VAL A 12 -16.10 -41.22 -21.29
CA VAL A 12 -15.50 -39.90 -21.10
C VAL A 12 -15.85 -39.38 -19.70
N ILE A 13 -14.90 -39.47 -18.76
CA ILE A 13 -14.99 -38.75 -17.48
C ILE A 13 -14.44 -37.33 -17.70
N LEU A 14 -15.35 -36.36 -17.79
CA LEU A 14 -15.01 -34.92 -17.84
C LEU A 14 -14.49 -34.46 -16.47
N ALA A 15 -13.17 -34.49 -16.30
CA ALA A 15 -12.50 -33.89 -15.14
C ALA A 15 -12.57 -32.35 -15.22
N VAL A 16 -13.54 -31.76 -14.50
CA VAL A 16 -13.68 -30.30 -14.39
C VAL A 16 -12.48 -29.71 -13.64
N TRP A 17 -11.67 -28.91 -14.33
CA TRP A 17 -10.46 -28.29 -13.77
C TRP A 17 -10.82 -27.24 -12.70
N PRO A 18 -10.29 -27.30 -11.46
CA PRO A 18 -10.62 -26.33 -10.41
C PRO A 18 -10.18 -24.89 -10.71
N GLY A 19 -9.26 -24.70 -11.66
CA GLY A 19 -8.71 -23.38 -12.04
C GLY A 19 -9.72 -22.39 -12.64
N LEU A 20 -10.90 -22.85 -13.07
CA LEU A 20 -11.98 -21.98 -13.55
C LEU A 20 -12.78 -21.33 -12.41
N ALA A 21 -12.78 -21.89 -11.19
CA ALA A 21 -13.65 -21.44 -10.10
C ALA A 21 -13.19 -20.13 -9.43
N VAL A 22 -11.88 -19.87 -9.38
CA VAL A 22 -11.33 -18.75 -8.57
C VAL A 22 -11.74 -17.37 -9.13
N ASN A 23 -11.98 -17.26 -10.44
CA ASN A 23 -12.42 -16.02 -11.09
C ASN A 23 -13.95 -15.83 -11.07
N ALA A 24 -14.71 -16.76 -10.49
CA ALA A 24 -16.16 -16.66 -10.30
C ALA A 24 -16.56 -16.18 -8.88
N ALA A 25 -15.60 -16.08 -7.97
CA ALA A 25 -15.82 -15.91 -6.54
C ALA A 25 -16.15 -14.48 -6.08
N MET A 26 -15.72 -13.45 -6.81
CA MET A 26 -16.03 -12.04 -6.53
C MET A 26 -16.42 -11.34 -7.83
N LYS A 27 -17.54 -10.60 -7.82
CA LYS A 27 -18.10 -9.97 -9.03
C LYS A 27 -18.67 -8.59 -8.73
N SER A 28 -18.25 -7.57 -9.47
CA SER A 28 -18.92 -6.27 -9.45
C SER A 28 -20.29 -6.41 -10.12
N LEU A 29 -21.33 -5.97 -9.42
CA LEU A 29 -22.73 -6.10 -9.83
C LEU A 29 -23.33 -4.77 -10.29
N LEU A 30 -22.88 -3.65 -9.73
CA LEU A 30 -23.32 -2.32 -10.12
C LEU A 30 -22.21 -1.31 -9.85
N VAL A 31 -22.09 -0.34 -10.74
CA VAL A 31 -21.33 0.89 -10.53
C VAL A 31 -22.25 2.04 -10.92
N ILE A 32 -22.48 3.00 -10.02
CA ILE A 32 -23.25 4.23 -10.32
C ILE A 32 -22.25 5.39 -10.37
N GLU A 33 -21.89 5.77 -11.58
CA GLU A 33 -20.94 6.83 -11.87
C GLU A 33 -21.51 8.23 -11.56
N PRO A 34 -20.66 9.19 -11.13
CA PRO A 34 -21.07 10.58 -11.05
C PRO A 34 -21.37 11.14 -12.44
N GLY A 35 -22.44 11.92 -12.57
CA GLY A 35 -22.88 12.56 -13.81
C GLY A 35 -23.24 14.03 -13.62
N LYS A 36 -23.54 14.73 -14.72
CA LYS A 36 -23.85 16.17 -14.72
C LYS A 36 -24.92 16.56 -13.70
N ASP A 37 -26.03 15.83 -13.69
CA ASP A 37 -27.20 16.07 -12.82
C ASP A 37 -27.23 15.12 -11.60
N ASN A 38 -26.10 14.46 -11.34
CA ASN A 38 -25.88 13.54 -10.23
C ASN A 38 -24.37 13.45 -9.86
N PRO A 39 -23.72 14.54 -9.44
CA PRO A 39 -22.26 14.62 -9.29
C PRO A 39 -21.65 13.75 -8.18
N ARG A 40 -22.45 13.08 -7.34
CA ARG A 40 -21.97 12.10 -6.36
C ARG A 40 -23.05 11.07 -6.03
N ASN A 41 -22.72 9.80 -6.26
CA ASN A 41 -23.46 8.67 -5.70
C ASN A 41 -22.68 8.21 -4.47
N SER A 42 -23.27 8.42 -3.30
CA SER A 42 -22.61 8.12 -2.04
C SER A 42 -23.14 6.80 -1.46
N GLU A 43 -23.17 6.69 -0.15
CA GLU A 43 -23.57 5.50 0.58
C GLU A 43 -24.98 4.98 0.26
N GLY A 44 -25.13 3.67 0.37
CA GLY A 44 -26.39 2.96 0.20
C GLY A 44 -26.41 1.65 0.98
N ASP A 45 -27.59 1.04 1.01
CA ASP A 45 -27.83 -0.23 1.68
C ASP A 45 -28.73 -1.12 0.81
N ILE A 46 -28.63 -2.44 0.99
CA ILE A 46 -29.30 -3.45 0.18
C ILE A 46 -30.12 -4.37 1.07
N ILE A 47 -31.34 -4.69 0.64
CA ILE A 47 -32.19 -5.68 1.29
C ILE A 47 -32.77 -6.67 0.27
N GLU A 48 -32.85 -7.94 0.65
CA GLU A 48 -33.60 -8.96 -0.10
C GLU A 48 -35.09 -8.87 0.26
N LEU A 49 -35.93 -8.74 -0.76
CA LEU A 49 -37.38 -8.73 -0.66
C LEU A 49 -37.91 -10.18 -0.59
N LYS A 50 -39.11 -10.37 -0.04
CA LYS A 50 -39.71 -11.72 0.11
C LYS A 50 -39.92 -12.48 -1.21
N ASP A 51 -39.96 -11.77 -2.33
CA ASP A 51 -40.03 -12.35 -3.68
C ASP A 51 -38.65 -12.62 -4.32
N GLY A 52 -37.56 -12.52 -3.54
CA GLY A 52 -36.19 -12.76 -3.97
C GLY A 52 -35.56 -11.62 -4.78
N ARG A 53 -36.28 -10.52 -5.02
CA ARG A 53 -35.69 -9.32 -5.62
C ARG A 53 -34.75 -8.62 -4.65
N LEU A 54 -33.73 -7.97 -5.18
CA LEU A 54 -32.89 -7.06 -4.40
C LEU A 54 -33.44 -5.64 -4.49
N CYS A 55 -33.44 -4.93 -3.38
CA CYS A 55 -33.75 -3.51 -3.29
C CYS A 55 -32.53 -2.77 -2.75
N LEU A 56 -31.97 -1.86 -3.56
CA LEU A 56 -30.93 -0.91 -3.17
C LEU A 56 -31.60 0.44 -2.92
N ILE A 57 -31.29 1.09 -1.79
CA ILE A 57 -31.56 2.53 -1.61
C ILE A 57 -30.25 3.24 -1.28
N TYR A 58 -29.99 4.37 -1.94
CA TYR A 58 -28.74 5.11 -1.81
C TYR A 58 -28.91 6.63 -1.91
N THR A 59 -27.89 7.36 -1.46
CA THR A 59 -27.86 8.83 -1.51
C THR A 59 -27.37 9.34 -2.86
N ARG A 60 -28.26 10.01 -3.59
CA ARG A 60 -28.06 10.57 -4.93
C ARG A 60 -27.91 12.09 -4.85
N PHE A 61 -26.67 12.58 -4.85
CA PHE A 61 -26.41 14.03 -4.75
C PHE A 61 -26.67 14.73 -6.08
N ILE A 62 -27.51 15.76 -6.04
CA ILE A 62 -27.95 16.57 -7.19
C ILE A 62 -27.40 18.01 -7.17
N GLY A 63 -26.91 18.48 -6.01
CA GLY A 63 -26.45 19.86 -5.82
C GLY A 63 -24.93 20.05 -5.74
N GLY A 64 -24.14 19.05 -6.17
CA GLY A 64 -22.67 19.02 -6.00
C GLY A 64 -22.18 17.82 -5.19
N SER A 65 -20.85 17.69 -5.03
CA SER A 65 -20.21 16.50 -4.40
C SER A 65 -19.90 16.62 -2.90
N GLY A 66 -20.05 17.81 -2.31
CA GLY A 66 -19.76 18.04 -0.89
C GLY A 66 -20.86 17.54 0.06
N ASP A 67 -20.51 17.23 1.31
CA ASP A 67 -21.44 16.64 2.31
C ASP A 67 -22.67 17.51 2.67
N HIS A 68 -22.71 18.78 2.23
CA HIS A 68 -23.84 19.70 2.42
C HIS A 68 -24.63 19.98 1.13
N ALA A 69 -24.18 19.44 -0.02
CA ALA A 69 -24.88 19.58 -1.29
C ALA A 69 -26.22 18.82 -1.26
N ALA A 70 -27.19 19.32 -2.02
CA ALA A 70 -28.51 18.70 -2.12
C ALA A 70 -28.43 17.26 -2.60
N ALA A 71 -29.16 16.36 -1.94
CA ALA A 71 -29.27 14.95 -2.31
C ALA A 71 -30.69 14.43 -2.01
N ASP A 72 -31.16 13.55 -2.89
CA ASP A 72 -32.37 12.74 -2.72
C ASP A 72 -31.96 11.29 -2.39
N LEU A 73 -32.91 10.47 -1.91
CA LEU A 73 -32.74 9.02 -1.85
C LEU A 73 -33.36 8.38 -3.08
N ALA A 74 -32.53 7.64 -3.83
CA ALA A 74 -32.93 6.88 -5.00
C ALA A 74 -32.95 5.38 -4.69
N MET A 75 -33.92 4.69 -5.27
CA MET A 75 -34.09 3.24 -5.16
C MET A 75 -33.87 2.59 -6.53
N ARG A 76 -33.14 1.47 -6.55
CA ARG A 76 -33.09 0.55 -7.69
C ARG A 76 -33.49 -0.84 -7.24
N THR A 77 -34.12 -1.61 -8.13
CA THR A 77 -34.45 -3.01 -7.87
C THR A 77 -33.83 -3.93 -8.91
N SER A 78 -33.48 -5.14 -8.49
CA SER A 78 -32.99 -6.20 -9.37
C SER A 78 -33.84 -7.46 -9.24
N LYS A 79 -34.14 -8.10 -10.37
CA LYS A 79 -34.89 -9.36 -10.45
C LYS A 79 -34.01 -10.59 -10.69
N ASP A 80 -32.75 -10.40 -11.02
CA ASP A 80 -31.82 -11.41 -11.53
C ASP A 80 -30.59 -11.56 -10.63
N ASN A 81 -30.80 -11.48 -9.31
CA ASN A 81 -29.76 -11.55 -8.30
C ASN A 81 -28.67 -10.45 -8.43
N GLY A 82 -29.03 -9.28 -8.97
CA GLY A 82 -28.17 -8.09 -9.06
C GLY A 82 -27.34 -8.00 -10.33
N LEU A 83 -27.64 -8.79 -11.37
CA LEU A 83 -26.95 -8.74 -12.66
C LEU A 83 -27.43 -7.55 -13.52
N SER A 84 -28.70 -7.18 -13.40
CA SER A 84 -29.28 -5.95 -13.92
C SER A 84 -30.09 -5.24 -12.83
N TRP A 85 -30.25 -3.92 -13.00
CA TRP A 85 -30.93 -3.05 -12.05
C TRP A 85 -31.86 -2.09 -12.80
N SER A 86 -33.02 -1.79 -12.22
CA SER A 86 -33.92 -0.75 -12.72
C SER A 86 -33.27 0.64 -12.68
N ASP A 87 -33.87 1.58 -13.41
CA ASP A 87 -33.62 3.01 -13.23
C ASP A 87 -33.98 3.50 -11.82
N ASP A 88 -33.54 4.73 -11.52
CA ASP A 88 -33.76 5.40 -10.24
C ASP A 88 -35.24 5.73 -10.01
N LYS A 89 -35.88 5.08 -9.02
CA LYS A 89 -37.12 5.58 -8.41
C LYS A 89 -36.77 6.42 -7.19
N ILE A 90 -37.06 7.72 -7.20
CA ILE A 90 -36.89 8.56 -6.00
C ILE A 90 -37.87 8.11 -4.92
N VAL A 91 -37.35 7.74 -3.75
CA VAL A 91 -38.11 7.24 -2.59
C VAL A 91 -38.24 8.28 -1.49
N VAL A 92 -37.23 9.14 -1.31
CA VAL A 92 -37.31 10.32 -0.45
C VAL A 92 -36.73 11.51 -1.21
N ARG A 93 -37.57 12.49 -1.52
CA ARG A 93 -37.14 13.77 -2.10
C ARG A 93 -36.80 14.76 -0.98
N ARG A 94 -35.72 15.51 -1.13
CA ARG A 94 -35.36 16.62 -0.25
C ARG A 94 -36.36 17.77 -0.42
N ILE A 95 -37.14 18.04 0.63
CA ILE A 95 -38.02 19.20 0.71
C ILE A 95 -37.35 20.25 1.63
N GLY A 96 -36.63 21.19 1.01
CA GLY A 96 -35.87 22.23 1.72
C GLY A 96 -34.61 21.74 2.45
N GLY A 97 -33.97 22.63 3.21
CA GLY A 97 -32.75 22.33 3.97
C GLY A 97 -31.54 22.00 3.10
N LEU A 98 -30.58 21.26 3.65
CA LEU A 98 -29.35 20.87 2.95
C LEU A 98 -29.53 19.57 2.16
N ASN A 99 -29.75 18.41 2.81
CA ASN A 99 -29.94 17.12 2.13
C ASN A 99 -30.63 16.02 2.96
N VAL A 100 -30.93 14.89 2.32
CA VAL A 100 -31.19 13.60 2.95
C VAL A 100 -30.10 12.60 2.56
N MET A 101 -29.57 11.82 3.50
CA MET A 101 -28.41 10.92 3.27
C MET A 101 -28.29 9.76 4.28
N SER A 102 -27.23 8.94 4.22
CA SER A 102 -26.89 7.87 5.17
C SER A 102 -27.98 6.80 5.38
N VAL A 103 -28.22 6.00 4.34
CA VAL A 103 -29.26 4.96 4.32
C VAL A 103 -28.92 3.76 5.23
N SER A 104 -29.85 3.29 6.06
CA SER A 104 -29.85 1.91 6.59
C SER A 104 -31.18 1.22 6.30
N LEU A 105 -31.14 -0.02 5.83
CA LEU A 105 -32.30 -0.87 5.57
C LEU A 105 -32.34 -2.04 6.54
N LEU A 106 -33.47 -2.21 7.23
CA LEU A 106 -33.63 -3.23 8.26
C LEU A 106 -34.99 -3.89 8.14
N ARG A 107 -35.01 -5.21 7.90
CA ARG A 107 -36.25 -6.00 8.07
C ARG A 107 -36.52 -6.15 9.57
N LEU A 108 -37.63 -5.58 10.02
CA LEU A 108 -38.06 -5.70 11.41
C LEU A 108 -38.58 -7.12 11.66
N LYS A 109 -38.53 -7.56 12.93
CA LYS A 109 -39.13 -8.83 13.39
C LYS A 109 -40.63 -8.95 13.11
N SER A 110 -41.34 -7.82 13.04
CA SER A 110 -42.76 -7.76 12.65
C SER A 110 -43.00 -7.95 11.14
N GLY A 111 -41.93 -7.98 10.33
CA GLY A 111 -41.94 -8.35 8.92
C GLY A 111 -41.84 -7.16 7.95
N GLU A 112 -42.14 -5.94 8.42
CA GLU A 112 -41.94 -4.69 7.66
C GLU A 112 -40.46 -4.40 7.38
N ILE A 113 -40.21 -3.52 6.41
CA ILE A 113 -38.89 -2.96 6.15
C ILE A 113 -38.84 -1.53 6.71
N ALA A 114 -37.88 -1.27 7.57
CA ALA A 114 -37.53 0.07 8.02
C ALA A 114 -36.43 0.67 7.13
N LEU A 115 -36.63 1.91 6.70
CA LEU A 115 -35.64 2.76 6.03
C LEU A 115 -35.25 3.87 7.00
N PHE A 116 -34.00 3.87 7.44
CA PHE A 116 -33.41 4.95 8.23
C PHE A 116 -32.54 5.84 7.34
N PHE A 117 -32.60 7.15 7.57
CA PHE A 117 -31.77 8.13 6.86
C PHE A 117 -31.63 9.42 7.68
N LEU A 118 -30.55 10.16 7.48
CA LEU A 118 -30.39 11.50 8.05
C LEU A 118 -31.18 12.52 7.22
N ARG A 119 -31.95 13.39 7.89
CA ARG A 119 -32.43 14.66 7.33
C ARG A 119 -31.57 15.79 7.88
N LYS A 120 -30.93 16.53 6.99
CA LYS A 120 -30.02 17.64 7.29
C LYS A 120 -30.68 18.95 6.90
N THR A 121 -31.38 19.58 7.84
CA THR A 121 -32.07 20.86 7.60
C THR A 121 -31.08 22.03 7.63
N SER A 122 -30.01 21.95 8.43
CA SER A 122 -28.96 22.99 8.49
C SER A 122 -27.58 22.40 8.84
N LYS A 123 -26.60 23.25 9.18
CA LYS A 123 -25.33 22.82 9.78
C LYS A 123 -25.46 22.45 11.27
N GLU A 124 -26.61 22.73 11.87
CA GLU A 124 -26.91 22.55 13.30
C GLU A 124 -28.03 21.54 13.58
N ASP A 125 -28.90 21.24 12.62
CA ASP A 125 -29.91 20.17 12.70
C ASP A 125 -29.68 19.13 11.59
N CYS A 126 -29.24 17.96 12.02
CA CYS A 126 -29.02 16.76 11.22
C CYS A 126 -29.43 15.57 12.07
N ARG A 127 -30.61 15.00 11.83
CA ARG A 127 -31.21 13.95 12.67
C ARG A 127 -31.66 12.75 11.84
N PRO A 128 -31.57 11.52 12.39
CA PRO A 128 -32.12 10.34 11.75
C PRO A 128 -33.65 10.37 11.76
N LEU A 129 -34.23 9.99 10.63
CA LEU A 129 -35.64 9.75 10.39
C LEU A 129 -35.81 8.27 9.97
N MET A 130 -37.02 7.77 10.14
CA MET A 130 -37.43 6.40 9.84
C MET A 130 -38.71 6.39 9.00
N CYS A 131 -38.73 5.61 7.93
CA CYS A 131 -39.92 5.23 7.20
C CYS A 131 -40.16 3.72 7.30
N ILE A 132 -41.41 3.30 7.21
CA ILE A 132 -41.83 1.89 7.19
C ILE A 132 -42.45 1.54 5.84
N SER A 133 -42.02 0.43 5.24
CA SER A 133 -42.71 -0.24 4.13
C SER A 133 -43.34 -1.54 4.62
N LYS A 134 -44.65 -1.70 4.35
CA LYS A 134 -45.43 -2.90 4.63
C LYS A 134 -45.57 -3.84 3.43
N ASP A 135 -45.10 -3.42 2.26
CA ASP A 135 -45.42 -4.00 0.96
C ASP A 135 -44.19 -4.32 0.11
N GLU A 136 -43.07 -4.65 0.79
CA GLU A 136 -41.78 -5.00 0.18
C GLU A 136 -41.20 -3.86 -0.69
N ALA A 137 -41.04 -2.69 -0.07
CA ALA A 137 -40.45 -1.46 -0.61
C ALA A 137 -41.21 -0.80 -1.78
N LYS A 138 -42.48 -1.15 -2.02
CA LYS A 138 -43.29 -0.49 -3.07
C LYS A 138 -43.74 0.90 -2.62
N THR A 139 -44.24 1.01 -1.39
CA THR A 139 -44.62 2.26 -0.71
C THR A 139 -43.92 2.40 0.65
N TRP A 140 -43.91 3.63 1.16
CA TRP A 140 -43.25 4.01 2.42
C TRP A 140 -44.17 4.94 3.22
N SER A 141 -44.17 4.78 4.55
CA SER A 141 -44.86 5.69 5.46
C SER A 141 -44.27 7.09 5.42
N GLN A 142 -44.98 8.06 6.00
CA GLN A 142 -44.40 9.37 6.27
C GLN A 142 -43.15 9.22 7.18
N PRO A 143 -42.08 10.01 6.94
CA PRO A 143 -40.88 9.97 7.77
C PRO A 143 -41.12 10.43 9.22
N THR A 144 -40.75 9.61 10.20
CA THR A 144 -40.78 9.96 11.63
C THR A 144 -39.38 10.24 12.17
N VAL A 145 -39.19 11.33 12.93
CA VAL A 145 -37.89 11.70 13.50
C VAL A 145 -37.54 10.80 14.68
N CYS A 146 -36.35 10.16 14.66
CA CYS A 146 -35.92 9.24 15.72
C CYS A 146 -35.26 9.94 16.92
N ILE A 147 -34.90 11.23 16.79
CA ILE A 147 -34.32 12.05 17.87
C ILE A 147 -35.23 13.26 18.13
N THR A 148 -36.07 13.12 19.16
CA THR A 148 -37.11 14.09 19.53
C THR A 148 -36.74 14.93 20.77
N ASP A 149 -35.86 14.43 21.65
CA ASP A 149 -35.48 15.10 22.91
C ASP A 149 -34.60 16.34 22.70
N LYS A 150 -33.69 16.33 21.72
CA LYS A 150 -32.77 17.45 21.47
C LYS A 150 -32.40 17.61 20.00
N VAL A 151 -32.69 18.79 19.44
CA VAL A 151 -32.21 19.23 18.12
C VAL A 151 -30.67 19.32 18.11
N GLY A 152 -30.04 18.86 17.04
CA GLY A 152 -28.58 18.88 16.91
C GLY A 152 -28.07 18.18 15.66
N TYR A 153 -26.76 18.23 15.47
CA TYR A 153 -26.05 17.55 14.40
C TYR A 153 -25.60 16.16 14.86
N TYR A 154 -26.39 15.15 14.56
CA TYR A 154 -26.11 13.74 14.82
C TYR A 154 -25.70 13.04 13.52
N VAL A 155 -24.61 12.29 13.58
CA VAL A 155 -24.14 11.42 12.50
C VAL A 155 -24.53 9.98 12.82
N LEU A 156 -25.48 9.47 12.04
CA LEU A 156 -25.72 8.04 11.83
C LEU A 156 -25.08 7.69 10.48
N ASN A 157 -24.19 6.69 10.44
CA ASN A 157 -23.64 6.23 9.16
C ASN A 157 -24.62 5.29 8.44
N ASN A 158 -24.35 4.94 7.18
CA ASN A 158 -25.11 3.88 6.51
C ASN A 158 -24.91 2.51 7.17
N ASP A 159 -25.93 1.66 7.05
CA ASP A 159 -25.96 0.30 7.59
C ASP A 159 -25.56 0.23 9.08
N ARG A 160 -26.24 1.03 9.94
CA ARG A 160 -26.00 1.10 11.40
C ARG A 160 -27.20 0.80 12.28
N ALA A 161 -28.41 0.90 11.75
CA ALA A 161 -29.61 0.58 12.51
C ALA A 161 -29.71 -0.94 12.70
N VAL A 162 -29.78 -1.39 13.95
CA VAL A 162 -29.90 -2.83 14.29
C VAL A 162 -31.10 -3.09 15.18
N GLN A 163 -31.74 -4.26 15.00
CA GLN A 163 -32.73 -4.80 15.93
C GLN A 163 -32.10 -5.96 16.71
N LEU A 164 -32.13 -5.86 18.04
CA LEU A 164 -31.61 -6.88 18.95
C LEU A 164 -32.53 -8.11 19.00
N ARG A 165 -32.03 -9.21 19.56
CA ARG A 165 -32.82 -10.41 19.89
C ARG A 165 -34.00 -10.08 20.81
N SER A 166 -33.91 -9.06 21.66
CA SER A 166 -35.04 -8.56 22.48
C SER A 166 -36.14 -7.85 21.69
N GLY A 167 -35.90 -7.49 20.41
CA GLY A 167 -36.79 -6.64 19.62
C GLY A 167 -36.47 -5.14 19.71
N ARG A 168 -35.60 -4.72 20.64
CA ARG A 168 -35.12 -3.33 20.73
C ARG A 168 -34.39 -2.90 19.46
N LEU A 169 -34.72 -1.73 18.93
CA LEU A 169 -33.92 -1.02 17.94
C LEU A 169 -32.83 -0.19 18.62
N VAL A 170 -31.64 -0.16 18.01
CA VAL A 170 -30.49 0.63 18.46
C VAL A 170 -29.97 1.47 17.29
N LEU A 171 -29.92 2.79 17.48
CA LEU A 171 -29.28 3.76 16.58
C LEU A 171 -28.04 4.34 17.26
N PRO A 172 -26.83 3.85 16.97
CA PRO A 172 -25.59 4.45 17.46
C PRO A 172 -25.28 5.73 16.67
N VAL A 173 -25.04 6.85 17.38
CA VAL A 173 -24.84 8.17 16.76
C VAL A 173 -23.67 8.93 17.37
N ALA A 174 -23.05 9.80 16.56
CA ALA A 174 -22.08 10.79 17.02
C ALA A 174 -22.67 12.21 16.94
N TRP A 175 -22.78 12.90 18.07
CA TRP A 175 -23.26 14.28 18.16
C TRP A 175 -22.11 15.29 18.09
N HIS A 176 -22.30 16.38 17.33
CA HIS A 176 -21.26 17.40 17.09
C HIS A 176 -21.61 18.81 17.56
N GLN A 177 -22.89 19.21 17.52
CA GLN A 177 -23.35 20.54 17.94
C GLN A 177 -24.88 20.57 18.11
N GLY A 178 -25.38 21.53 18.89
CA GLY A 178 -26.78 21.95 18.90
C GLY A 178 -26.95 23.32 18.21
N PRO A 179 -28.20 23.81 18.09
CA PRO A 179 -28.46 25.16 17.61
C PRO A 179 -27.68 26.23 18.41
N GLY A 180 -27.03 27.15 17.71
CA GLY A 180 -26.20 28.21 18.31
C GLY A 180 -24.96 27.74 19.06
N GLN A 181 -24.59 26.45 19.02
CA GLN A 181 -23.43 25.90 19.72
C GLN A 181 -22.25 25.68 18.77
N ALA A 182 -21.04 25.98 19.25
CA ALA A 182 -19.80 25.69 18.54
C ALA A 182 -19.64 24.19 18.27
N ARG A 183 -19.05 23.84 17.12
CA ARG A 183 -18.92 22.45 16.67
C ARG A 183 -17.76 21.71 17.34
N ASP A 184 -18.07 20.70 18.15
CA ASP A 184 -17.08 19.72 18.60
C ASP A 184 -16.77 18.75 17.45
N THR A 185 -15.70 19.00 16.71
CA THR A 185 -15.26 18.13 15.60
C THR A 185 -14.84 16.73 16.06
N ALA A 186 -14.48 16.56 17.33
CA ALA A 186 -14.13 15.28 17.91
C ALA A 186 -15.36 14.42 18.25
N GLY A 187 -16.52 15.03 18.49
CA GLY A 187 -17.82 14.35 18.62
C GLY A 187 -18.04 13.62 19.97
N VAL A 188 -19.31 13.39 20.28
CA VAL A 188 -19.77 12.67 21.48
C VAL A 188 -20.63 11.47 21.05
N ILE A 189 -20.29 10.28 21.52
CA ILE A 189 -20.98 9.03 21.16
C ILE A 189 -22.12 8.76 22.13
N MET A 190 -23.26 8.28 21.60
CA MET A 190 -24.44 7.82 22.35
C MET A 190 -25.28 6.88 21.47
N CYS A 191 -26.30 6.26 22.05
CA CYS A 191 -27.32 5.52 21.30
C CYS A 191 -28.71 6.16 21.48
N TYR A 192 -29.58 5.95 20.49
CA TYR A 192 -31.03 6.07 20.67
C TYR A 192 -31.66 4.68 20.56
N LEU A 193 -32.61 4.41 21.45
CA LEU A 193 -33.21 3.12 21.67
C LEU A 193 -34.72 3.22 21.50
N SER A 194 -35.32 2.22 20.84
CA SER A 194 -36.77 2.04 20.75
C SER A 194 -37.12 0.59 21.09
N ASP A 195 -38.13 0.38 21.92
CA ASP A 195 -38.63 -0.97 22.28
C ASP A 195 -39.99 -1.28 21.61
N ASP A 196 -40.47 -0.42 20.70
CA ASP A 196 -41.82 -0.47 20.12
C ASP A 196 -41.85 -0.40 18.58
N ASN A 197 -40.80 -0.92 17.94
CA ASN A 197 -40.55 -0.88 16.48
C ASN A 197 -40.46 0.54 15.91
N GLY A 198 -39.92 1.49 16.68
CA GLY A 198 -39.55 2.83 16.23
C GLY A 198 -40.64 3.89 16.36
N LYS A 199 -41.73 3.60 17.10
CA LYS A 199 -42.80 4.57 17.38
C LYS A 199 -42.34 5.61 18.40
N THR A 200 -41.65 5.17 19.45
CA THR A 200 -41.02 6.05 20.45
C THR A 200 -39.53 5.76 20.56
N TRP A 201 -38.78 6.81 20.89
CA TRP A 201 -37.32 6.77 20.99
C TRP A 201 -36.86 7.46 22.26
N ARG A 202 -35.83 6.92 22.90
CA ARG A 202 -35.12 7.54 24.02
C ARG A 202 -33.62 7.47 23.81
N ARG A 203 -32.88 8.43 24.36
CA ARG A 203 -31.42 8.36 24.42
C ARG A 203 -30.96 7.29 25.43
N SER A 204 -29.79 6.70 25.19
CA SER A 204 -29.05 5.93 26.20
C SER A 204 -28.75 6.79 27.43
N LYS A 205 -28.56 6.15 28.60
CA LYS A 205 -28.14 6.84 29.82
C LYS A 205 -26.77 7.48 29.62
N ASP A 206 -25.85 6.70 29.07
CA ASP A 206 -24.49 7.17 28.81
C ASP A 206 -24.39 7.94 27.49
N SER A 207 -23.52 8.96 27.53
CA SER A 207 -22.87 9.53 26.35
C SER A 207 -21.41 9.81 26.68
N PHE A 208 -20.49 9.57 25.75
CA PHE A 208 -19.06 9.62 26.06
C PHE A 208 -18.20 10.27 24.98
N LYS A 209 -17.04 10.76 25.42
CA LYS A 209 -15.99 11.36 24.60
C LYS A 209 -14.85 10.36 24.41
N GLY A 210 -14.23 10.33 23.23
CA GLY A 210 -13.09 9.46 22.94
C GLY A 210 -11.77 10.03 23.42
N TYR A 211 -10.90 9.18 23.99
CA TYR A 211 -9.55 9.56 24.43
C TYR A 211 -8.50 8.51 24.01
N ALA A 212 -7.31 8.98 23.65
CA ALA A 212 -6.12 8.13 23.49
C ALA A 212 -5.65 7.58 24.85
N PRO A 213 -4.80 6.53 24.90
CA PRO A 213 -4.26 6.01 26.15
C PRO A 213 -3.59 7.08 27.03
N GLY A 214 -2.88 8.05 26.43
CA GLY A 214 -2.30 9.21 27.12
C GLY A 214 -3.27 10.37 27.41
N GLY A 215 -4.57 10.12 27.55
CA GLY A 215 -5.57 11.12 27.95
C GLY A 215 -5.93 12.21 26.92
N LYS A 216 -5.21 12.30 25.79
CA LYS A 216 -5.52 13.24 24.70
C LYS A 216 -6.90 12.94 24.08
N ARG A 217 -7.76 13.96 23.95
CA ARG A 217 -9.05 13.86 23.23
C ARG A 217 -8.81 13.46 21.77
N ILE A 218 -9.58 12.48 21.30
CA ILE A 218 -9.56 11.99 19.91
C ILE A 218 -10.93 12.15 19.26
N THR A 219 -10.95 12.14 17.93
CA THR A 219 -12.19 12.06 17.16
C THR A 219 -12.83 10.70 17.36
N VAL A 220 -14.14 10.68 17.62
CA VAL A 220 -15.01 9.51 17.65
C VAL A 220 -16.27 9.83 16.83
N GLN A 221 -16.47 9.10 15.74
CA GLN A 221 -17.55 9.34 14.76
C GLN A 221 -18.10 8.01 14.24
N GLU A 222 -19.23 8.08 13.53
CA GLU A 222 -19.79 6.98 12.71
C GLU A 222 -19.81 5.60 13.42
N PRO A 223 -20.27 5.50 14.68
CA PRO A 223 -20.28 4.25 15.42
C PRO A 223 -21.21 3.22 14.77
N GLY A 224 -20.86 1.94 14.85
CA GLY A 224 -21.74 0.81 14.58
C GLY A 224 -21.88 -0.09 15.81
N VAL A 225 -22.95 -0.87 15.90
CA VAL A 225 -23.23 -1.79 17.02
C VAL A 225 -23.57 -3.18 16.48
N ILE A 226 -23.13 -4.21 17.20
CA ILE A 226 -23.51 -5.59 16.94
C ILE A 226 -23.79 -6.34 18.25
N GLU A 227 -24.81 -7.19 18.25
CA GLU A 227 -25.13 -8.07 19.38
C GLU A 227 -24.27 -9.34 19.33
N LEU A 228 -23.58 -9.62 20.43
CA LEU A 228 -22.72 -10.79 20.60
C LEU A 228 -23.56 -12.03 20.98
N LYS A 229 -22.98 -13.23 20.82
CA LYS A 229 -23.66 -14.49 21.15
C LYS A 229 -24.15 -14.53 22.61
N ASP A 230 -23.39 -13.92 23.53
CA ASP A 230 -23.68 -13.82 24.97
C ASP A 230 -24.67 -12.69 25.35
N GLY A 231 -25.28 -12.01 24.39
CA GLY A 231 -26.25 -10.94 24.61
C GLY A 231 -25.65 -9.57 24.96
N ARG A 232 -24.33 -9.45 25.11
CA ARG A 232 -23.67 -8.14 25.19
C ARG A 232 -23.73 -7.45 23.83
N LEU A 233 -23.73 -6.13 23.83
CA LEU A 233 -23.51 -5.36 22.60
C LEU A 233 -22.04 -4.96 22.51
N MET A 234 -21.45 -5.07 21.33
CA MET A 234 -20.17 -4.48 20.99
C MET A 234 -20.41 -3.28 20.08
N MET A 235 -19.90 -2.12 20.47
CA MET A 235 -19.83 -0.94 19.59
C MET A 235 -18.43 -0.81 19.03
N TYR A 236 -18.34 -0.48 17.73
CA TYR A 236 -17.10 -0.20 17.02
C TYR A 236 -17.16 1.22 16.44
N ILE A 237 -16.08 1.99 16.57
CA ILE A 237 -16.09 3.45 16.45
C ILE A 237 -14.91 3.92 15.59
N ARG A 238 -15.20 4.72 14.55
CA ARG A 238 -14.17 5.40 13.73
C ARG A 238 -13.42 6.42 14.57
N THR A 239 -12.09 6.39 14.52
CA THR A 239 -11.24 7.39 15.21
C THR A 239 -10.13 7.97 14.33
N ASN A 240 -9.49 9.05 14.81
CA ASN A 240 -8.22 9.54 14.28
C ASN A 240 -7.00 9.01 15.04
N ALA A 241 -7.16 7.97 15.86
CA ALA A 241 -6.12 7.38 16.71
C ALA A 241 -5.46 6.12 16.10
N GLY A 242 -5.63 5.89 14.79
CA GLY A 242 -4.99 4.78 14.05
C GLY A 242 -5.68 3.42 14.17
N SER A 243 -6.82 3.33 14.83
CA SER A 243 -7.62 2.09 14.95
C SER A 243 -9.11 2.39 15.09
N GLN A 244 -9.94 1.39 14.79
CA GLN A 244 -11.32 1.37 15.30
C GLN A 244 -11.26 1.20 16.82
N TYR A 245 -12.05 1.97 17.56
CA TYR A 245 -12.21 1.81 19.00
C TYR A 245 -13.40 0.92 19.31
N ILE A 246 -13.32 0.15 20.39
CA ILE A 246 -14.39 -0.77 20.84
C ILE A 246 -14.82 -0.45 22.28
N CYS A 247 -16.12 -0.54 22.55
CA CYS A 247 -16.70 -0.64 23.89
C CYS A 247 -17.87 -1.63 23.92
N TYR A 248 -18.30 -2.00 25.13
CA TYR A 248 -19.35 -2.99 25.34
C TYR A 248 -20.48 -2.48 26.23
N SER A 249 -21.71 -2.92 25.93
CA SER A 249 -22.89 -2.74 26.79
C SER A 249 -23.39 -4.11 27.27
N ARG A 250 -23.92 -4.17 28.50
CA ARG A 250 -24.53 -5.37 29.10
C ARG A 250 -26.04 -5.24 29.34
N ASP A 251 -26.63 -4.09 29.01
CA ASP A 251 -28.01 -3.71 29.36
C ASP A 251 -28.86 -3.29 28.14
N GLY A 252 -28.48 -3.81 26.97
CA GLY A 252 -29.16 -3.52 25.70
C GLY A 252 -28.96 -2.08 25.24
N GLY A 253 -27.74 -1.53 25.43
CA GLY A 253 -27.30 -0.24 24.89
C GLY A 253 -27.57 0.98 25.76
N GLN A 254 -27.98 0.79 27.02
CA GLN A 254 -28.29 1.90 27.94
C GLN A 254 -27.02 2.49 28.55
N THR A 255 -26.07 1.63 28.97
CA THR A 255 -24.74 2.01 29.47
C THR A 255 -23.62 1.32 28.68
N TRP A 256 -22.43 1.92 28.67
CA TRP A 256 -21.28 1.49 27.87
C TRP A 256 -19.98 1.54 28.65
N SER A 257 -19.14 0.52 28.50
CA SER A 257 -17.77 0.54 29.01
C SER A 257 -16.96 1.67 28.36
N LYS A 258 -15.87 2.09 29.01
CA LYS A 258 -14.89 3.00 28.39
C LYS A 258 -14.43 2.44 27.04
N ALA A 259 -14.45 3.28 26.00
CA ALA A 259 -13.95 2.92 24.68
C ALA A 259 -12.42 2.81 24.65
N GLN A 260 -11.91 1.76 24.02
CA GLN A 260 -10.49 1.40 23.96
C GLN A 260 -10.07 1.12 22.51
N PRO A 261 -8.78 1.33 22.14
CA PRO A 261 -8.28 0.91 20.83
C PRO A 261 -8.42 -0.60 20.64
N SER A 262 -8.70 -1.03 19.41
CA SER A 262 -8.75 -2.45 19.03
C SER A 262 -7.57 -2.84 18.12
N ASN A 263 -7.49 -4.12 17.78
CA ASN A 263 -6.59 -4.66 16.77
C ASN A 263 -6.98 -4.32 15.32
N LEU A 264 -8.14 -3.70 15.08
CA LEU A 264 -8.56 -3.20 13.76
C LEU A 264 -7.88 -1.86 13.47
N ALA A 265 -6.60 -1.91 13.12
CA ALA A 265 -5.82 -0.75 12.68
C ALA A 265 -6.44 -0.13 11.40
N SER A 266 -6.59 1.20 11.40
CA SER A 266 -7.48 1.90 10.48
C SER A 266 -7.10 3.39 10.34
N PRO A 267 -7.27 4.01 9.15
CA PRO A 267 -7.29 5.46 9.01
C PRO A 267 -8.58 6.03 9.64
N LEU A 268 -8.77 7.35 9.54
CA LEU A 268 -10.02 8.03 9.87
C LEU A 268 -11.12 7.70 8.83
N SER A 269 -11.64 6.48 8.96
CA SER A 269 -12.63 5.81 8.10
C SER A 269 -13.51 4.88 8.96
N PRO A 270 -14.79 4.67 8.64
CA PRO A 270 -15.63 3.71 9.33
C PRO A 270 -15.32 2.27 8.90
N ALA A 271 -15.46 1.34 9.83
CA ALA A 271 -15.62 -0.09 9.53
C ALA A 271 -17.12 -0.44 9.43
N SER A 272 -17.45 -1.65 8.96
CA SER A 272 -18.77 -2.30 9.11
C SER A 272 -18.57 -3.71 9.65
N ILE A 273 -19.35 -4.12 10.64
CA ILE A 273 -19.30 -5.47 11.21
C ILE A 273 -20.71 -6.07 11.22
N LYS A 274 -20.88 -7.26 10.63
CA LYS A 274 -22.12 -8.05 10.69
C LYS A 274 -21.84 -9.52 10.94
N ARG A 275 -22.81 -10.23 11.52
CA ARG A 275 -22.74 -11.68 11.75
C ARG A 275 -23.08 -12.45 10.47
N ILE A 276 -22.22 -13.39 10.09
CA ILE A 276 -22.41 -14.28 8.96
C ILE A 276 -23.50 -15.31 9.31
N PRO A 277 -24.65 -15.36 8.61
CA PRO A 277 -25.78 -16.21 9.03
C PRO A 277 -25.47 -17.71 9.03
N TRP A 278 -24.62 -18.19 8.11
CA TRP A 278 -24.35 -19.61 7.91
C TRP A 278 -23.13 -20.17 8.68
N THR A 279 -22.35 -19.34 9.37
CA THR A 279 -21.32 -19.80 10.32
C THR A 279 -21.53 -19.27 11.74
N GLY A 280 -22.24 -18.15 11.89
CA GLY A 280 -22.39 -17.45 13.16
C GLY A 280 -21.19 -16.60 13.55
N ASP A 281 -20.13 -16.53 12.72
CA ASP A 281 -18.94 -15.68 12.91
C ASP A 281 -19.24 -14.21 12.62
N LEU A 282 -18.30 -13.31 12.93
CA LEU A 282 -18.38 -11.89 12.55
C LEU A 282 -17.54 -11.62 11.30
N LEU A 283 -18.11 -10.94 10.32
CA LEU A 283 -17.41 -10.36 9.18
C LEU A 283 -17.17 -8.87 9.46
N CYS A 284 -15.92 -8.41 9.39
CA CYS A 284 -15.56 -7.00 9.40
C CYS A 284 -15.10 -6.56 8.01
N LEU A 285 -15.50 -5.36 7.58
CA LEU A 285 -15.11 -4.67 6.36
C LEU A 285 -14.59 -3.28 6.72
N TRP A 286 -13.31 -2.97 6.46
CA TRP A 286 -12.69 -1.70 6.83
C TRP A 286 -11.46 -1.39 5.97
N ASN A 287 -10.87 -0.21 6.14
CA ASN A 287 -9.57 0.08 5.53
C ASN A 287 -8.43 -0.40 6.44
N ASP A 288 -7.81 -1.53 6.10
CA ASP A 288 -6.79 -2.14 6.94
C ASP A 288 -5.45 -1.40 6.84
N HIS A 289 -5.12 -0.63 7.88
CA HIS A 289 -3.86 0.09 8.05
C HIS A 289 -2.96 -0.58 9.11
N SER A 290 -3.06 -1.89 9.30
CA SER A 290 -2.17 -2.69 10.18
C SER A 290 -0.76 -2.89 9.62
N GLY A 291 -0.57 -2.66 8.31
CA GLY A 291 0.66 -3.00 7.58
C GLY A 291 0.68 -4.44 7.03
N VAL A 292 -0.39 -5.22 7.23
CA VAL A 292 -0.58 -6.52 6.55
C VAL A 292 -0.63 -6.35 5.03
N HIS A 293 -1.21 -5.25 4.56
CA HIS A 293 -1.23 -4.80 3.17
C HIS A 293 -0.55 -3.43 3.06
N SER A 294 -0.03 -3.09 1.88
CA SER A 294 0.50 -1.74 1.63
C SER A 294 -0.64 -0.74 1.52
N TYR A 295 -0.49 0.43 2.16
CA TYR A 295 -1.47 1.51 2.09
C TYR A 295 -0.78 2.89 2.00
N PRO A 296 -1.35 3.85 1.24
CA PRO A 296 -0.86 5.22 1.21
C PRO A 296 -1.33 6.00 2.44
N ALA A 297 -0.43 6.80 3.01
CA ALA A 297 -0.76 7.69 4.13
C ALA A 297 -1.89 8.67 3.75
N GLY A 298 -2.87 8.84 4.65
CA GLY A 298 -3.99 9.76 4.46
C GLY A 298 -5.07 9.29 3.47
N ARG A 299 -4.99 8.08 2.93
CA ARG A 299 -6.01 7.49 2.03
C ARG A 299 -6.91 6.49 2.75
N ARG A 300 -8.13 6.30 2.22
CA ARG A 300 -9.07 5.24 2.64
C ARG A 300 -8.96 4.05 1.68
N THR A 301 -7.79 3.43 1.65
CA THR A 301 -7.45 2.27 0.81
C THR A 301 -6.29 1.50 1.46
N PRO A 302 -6.13 0.17 1.28
CA PRO A 302 -7.09 -0.75 0.63
C PRO A 302 -8.41 -0.83 1.40
N LEU A 303 -9.48 -1.30 0.75
CA LEU A 303 -10.65 -1.82 1.45
C LEU A 303 -10.43 -3.33 1.64
N CYS A 304 -10.55 -3.81 2.87
CA CYS A 304 -10.27 -5.19 3.25
C CYS A 304 -11.41 -5.78 4.07
N LEU A 305 -11.54 -7.11 4.06
CA LEU A 305 -12.37 -7.83 5.02
C LEU A 305 -11.56 -8.84 5.83
N ALA A 306 -12.08 -9.20 7.01
CA ALA A 306 -11.62 -10.33 7.83
C ALA A 306 -12.79 -10.95 8.60
N ILE A 307 -12.57 -12.17 9.08
CA ILE A 307 -13.54 -12.92 9.88
C ILE A 307 -13.03 -13.03 11.33
N SER A 308 -13.92 -12.93 12.31
CA SER A 308 -13.67 -13.23 13.71
C SER A 308 -14.58 -14.37 14.18
N LYS A 309 -13.96 -15.43 14.68
CA LYS A 309 -14.62 -16.64 15.19
C LYS A 309 -14.91 -16.57 16.69
N ASP A 310 -14.41 -15.53 17.38
CA ASP A 310 -14.39 -15.40 18.85
C ASP A 310 -15.12 -14.15 19.37
N GLU A 311 -16.14 -13.69 18.63
CA GLU A 311 -16.98 -12.53 18.94
C GLU A 311 -16.23 -11.19 18.94
N GLY A 312 -15.25 -11.04 18.04
CA GLY A 312 -14.55 -9.79 17.74
C GLY A 312 -13.26 -9.55 18.54
N LYS A 313 -12.76 -10.54 19.29
CA LYS A 313 -11.52 -10.41 20.08
C LYS A 313 -10.30 -10.53 19.16
N THR A 314 -10.29 -11.52 18.27
CA THR A 314 -9.27 -11.73 17.25
C THR A 314 -9.91 -11.76 15.86
N TRP A 315 -9.11 -11.43 14.85
CA TRP A 315 -9.52 -11.40 13.45
C TRP A 315 -8.51 -12.20 12.63
N ASP A 316 -9.01 -13.02 11.70
CA ASP A 316 -8.18 -13.70 10.69
C ASP A 316 -7.40 -12.67 9.85
N LYS A 317 -6.32 -13.09 9.18
CA LYS A 317 -5.56 -12.21 8.28
C LYS A 317 -6.49 -11.59 7.22
N SER A 318 -6.52 -10.27 7.16
CA SER A 318 -7.39 -9.53 6.25
C SER A 318 -7.10 -9.83 4.77
N ARG A 319 -8.13 -9.72 3.93
CA ARG A 319 -8.04 -9.89 2.47
C ARG A 319 -8.51 -8.61 1.77
N ILE A 320 -7.74 -8.15 0.78
CA ILE A 320 -8.08 -6.97 -0.03
C ILE A 320 -9.31 -7.28 -0.89
N ILE A 321 -10.25 -6.33 -0.89
CA ILE A 321 -11.45 -6.30 -1.72
C ILE A 321 -11.34 -5.21 -2.78
N GLU A 322 -10.77 -4.05 -2.42
CA GLU A 322 -10.39 -2.99 -3.36
C GLU A 322 -8.97 -2.51 -3.01
N GLY A 323 -8.06 -2.55 -3.98
CA GLY A 323 -6.62 -2.36 -3.77
C GLY A 323 -6.01 -1.14 -4.47
N ASN A 324 -6.80 -0.25 -5.07
CA ASN A 324 -6.28 0.92 -5.78
C ASN A 324 -5.55 1.88 -4.80
N PRO A 325 -4.24 2.15 -4.97
CA PRO A 325 -3.50 3.06 -4.08
C PRO A 325 -3.94 4.53 -4.22
N ASP A 326 -4.51 4.93 -5.36
CA ASP A 326 -5.15 6.25 -5.50
C ASP A 326 -6.63 6.24 -5.05
N GLY A 327 -7.16 5.07 -4.69
CA GLY A 327 -8.54 4.86 -4.34
C GLY A 327 -8.97 5.48 -3.01
N TRP A 328 -10.28 5.71 -2.90
CA TRP A 328 -10.96 6.12 -1.70
C TRP A 328 -12.21 5.25 -1.53
N TYR A 329 -12.28 4.46 -0.46
CA TYR A 329 -13.35 3.50 -0.22
C TYR A 329 -13.90 3.66 1.18
N CYS A 330 -15.21 3.91 1.30
CA CYS A 330 -15.83 4.32 2.56
C CYS A 330 -17.34 4.05 2.57
N TYR A 331 -17.97 4.21 3.73
CA TYR A 331 -19.42 4.17 3.91
C TYR A 331 -20.03 2.85 3.41
N THR A 332 -19.54 1.77 4.03
CA THR A 332 -19.78 0.39 3.64
C THR A 332 -21.05 -0.19 4.26
N SER A 333 -21.82 -0.95 3.49
CA SER A 333 -22.89 -1.83 3.94
C SER A 333 -22.60 -3.29 3.60
N ILE A 334 -23.19 -4.21 4.37
CA ILE A 334 -23.01 -5.66 4.25
C ILE A 334 -24.38 -6.33 4.22
N THR A 335 -24.74 -7.02 3.15
CA THR A 335 -26.01 -7.74 3.03
C THR A 335 -25.78 -9.19 2.64
N PHE A 336 -26.15 -10.13 3.50
CA PHE A 336 -26.10 -11.55 3.19
C PHE A 336 -27.36 -11.96 2.41
N VAL A 337 -27.16 -12.63 1.27
CA VAL A 337 -28.21 -13.08 0.36
C VAL A 337 -27.88 -14.51 -0.04
N LYS A 338 -28.69 -15.47 0.40
CA LYS A 338 -28.51 -16.91 0.14
C LYS A 338 -27.08 -17.39 0.47
N ASP A 339 -26.29 -17.72 -0.54
CA ASP A 339 -24.93 -18.28 -0.52
C ASP A 339 -23.85 -17.23 -0.86
N ARG A 340 -24.11 -15.94 -0.62
CA ARG A 340 -23.15 -14.86 -0.89
C ARG A 340 -23.38 -13.65 0.00
N VAL A 341 -22.39 -12.77 0.04
CA VAL A 341 -22.52 -11.43 0.61
C VAL A 341 -22.46 -10.39 -0.51
N LEU A 342 -23.30 -9.37 -0.39
CA LEU A 342 -23.30 -8.15 -1.18
C LEU A 342 -22.72 -7.03 -0.33
N LEU A 343 -21.76 -6.30 -0.89
CA LEU A 343 -21.15 -5.13 -0.27
C LEU A 343 -21.52 -3.92 -1.11
N ALA A 344 -22.15 -2.90 -0.52
CA ALA A 344 -22.27 -1.59 -1.17
C ALA A 344 -21.33 -0.60 -0.47
N TYR A 345 -20.64 0.23 -1.25
CA TYR A 345 -19.69 1.19 -0.70
C TYR A 345 -19.47 2.37 -1.64
N CYS A 346 -19.21 3.53 -1.05
CA CYS A 346 -18.78 4.70 -1.79
C CYS A 346 -17.30 4.55 -2.17
N ALA A 347 -16.99 4.84 -3.42
CA ALA A 347 -15.74 4.63 -4.10
C ALA A 347 -15.32 5.88 -4.89
N GLY A 348 -14.05 5.89 -5.30
CA GLY A 348 -13.51 6.81 -6.30
C GLY A 348 -12.01 6.93 -6.19
N ASP A 349 -11.42 7.87 -6.93
CA ASP A 349 -9.98 8.03 -7.07
C ASP A 349 -9.58 9.46 -7.50
N ARG A 350 -8.34 9.64 -7.98
CA ARG A 350 -7.86 10.94 -8.49
C ARG A 350 -8.47 11.37 -9.84
N LYS A 351 -9.08 10.47 -10.60
CA LYS A 351 -9.65 10.72 -11.94
C LYS A 351 -11.12 11.12 -11.86
N ILE A 352 -11.93 10.39 -11.10
CA ILE A 352 -13.38 10.64 -10.95
C ILE A 352 -13.74 11.47 -9.69
N GLY A 353 -12.71 11.86 -8.92
CA GLY A 353 -12.86 12.48 -7.61
C GLY A 353 -13.11 11.46 -6.49
N GLY A 354 -12.99 11.93 -5.25
CA GLY A 354 -12.79 11.09 -4.06
C GLY A 354 -13.88 10.06 -3.76
N LEU A 355 -14.93 10.46 -3.05
CA LEU A 355 -16.03 9.57 -2.62
C LEU A 355 -17.29 9.94 -3.41
N ASN A 356 -17.28 9.63 -4.71
CA ASN A 356 -18.23 10.13 -5.70
C ASN A 356 -19.03 9.05 -6.44
N GLN A 357 -18.60 7.79 -6.38
CA GLN A 357 -19.18 6.65 -7.10
C GLN A 357 -19.75 5.64 -6.10
N LEU A 358 -20.91 5.04 -6.38
CA LEU A 358 -21.42 3.91 -5.60
C LEU A 358 -21.06 2.60 -6.31
N LYS A 359 -20.46 1.66 -5.59
CA LYS A 359 -20.19 0.30 -6.07
C LYS A 359 -21.00 -0.74 -5.29
N ILE A 360 -21.44 -1.79 -6.00
CA ILE A 360 -21.92 -3.05 -5.42
C ILE A 360 -21.01 -4.19 -5.87
N LEU A 361 -20.52 -4.96 -4.91
CA LEU A 361 -19.71 -6.16 -5.12
C LEU A 361 -20.37 -7.37 -4.46
N ALA A 362 -20.49 -8.48 -5.19
CA ALA A 362 -20.84 -9.78 -4.63
C ALA A 362 -19.57 -10.60 -4.33
N ILE A 363 -19.58 -11.32 -3.21
CA ILE A 363 -18.54 -12.28 -2.81
C ILE A 363 -19.24 -13.59 -2.43
N GLN A 364 -18.86 -14.69 -3.07
CA GLN A 364 -19.46 -16.01 -2.83
C GLN A 364 -19.11 -16.57 -1.44
N LYS A 365 -20.04 -17.34 -0.86
CA LYS A 365 -19.87 -18.00 0.45
C LYS A 365 -18.59 -18.83 0.52
N ASP A 366 -18.29 -19.61 -0.51
CA ASP A 366 -17.12 -20.49 -0.52
C ASP A 366 -15.79 -19.73 -0.42
N TRP A 367 -15.75 -18.51 -0.95
CA TRP A 367 -14.60 -17.63 -0.80
C TRP A 367 -14.47 -17.10 0.63
N LEU A 368 -15.59 -16.83 1.32
CA LEU A 368 -15.60 -16.47 2.75
C LEU A 368 -15.32 -17.66 3.67
N THR A 369 -15.81 -18.87 3.37
CA THR A 369 -15.53 -20.07 4.18
C THR A 369 -14.12 -20.61 3.93
N SER A 370 -13.46 -20.28 2.82
CA SER A 370 -12.02 -20.58 2.60
C SER A 370 -11.07 -19.94 3.62
N PHE A 371 -11.55 -19.11 4.56
CA PHE A 371 -10.83 -18.72 5.77
C PHE A 371 -10.63 -19.90 6.76
N GLN A 372 -11.29 -21.04 6.56
CA GLN A 372 -11.29 -22.17 7.50
C GLN A 372 -10.21 -23.23 7.18
N ASN A 373 -9.87 -23.46 5.90
CA ASN A 373 -9.06 -24.62 5.47
C ASN A 373 -7.52 -24.45 5.58
N THR A 374 -7.01 -23.54 6.41
CA THR A 374 -5.55 -23.32 6.55
C THR A 374 -4.96 -23.77 7.89
N HIS A 375 -5.75 -24.39 8.78
CA HIS A 375 -5.31 -24.78 10.11
C HIS A 375 -5.42 -26.27 10.49
N ASP A 376 -6.23 -27.08 9.80
CA ASP A 376 -6.45 -28.50 10.17
C ASP A 376 -6.15 -29.48 9.03
N MET A 377 -4.89 -29.97 8.95
CA MET A 377 -4.49 -31.16 8.19
C MET A 377 -3.34 -31.88 8.92
N PRO A 378 -3.57 -33.02 9.57
CA PRO A 378 -2.50 -33.82 10.18
C PRO A 378 -1.71 -34.58 9.09
N PRO A 379 -0.40 -34.82 9.28
CA PRO A 379 0.43 -35.48 8.29
C PRO A 379 0.12 -36.98 8.19
N ARG A 380 -0.42 -37.43 7.06
CA ARG A 380 -0.51 -38.87 6.76
C ARG A 380 0.82 -39.38 6.23
N ILE A 381 1.41 -40.28 7.00
CA ILE A 381 2.64 -41.02 6.69
C ILE A 381 2.38 -41.96 5.51
N GLY A 382 3.24 -41.93 4.50
CA GLY A 382 3.32 -42.90 3.41
C GLY A 382 4.72 -43.51 3.37
N PHE A 383 4.81 -44.82 3.61
CA PHE A 383 6.08 -45.55 3.62
C PHE A 383 6.71 -45.63 2.22
N TYR A 384 8.03 -45.48 2.15
CA TYR A 384 8.88 -46.05 1.10
C TYR A 384 10.10 -46.70 1.74
N LEU A 385 10.45 -47.90 1.30
CA LEU A 385 11.58 -48.68 1.82
C LEU A 385 12.94 -48.14 1.31
N ALA A 386 14.01 -48.44 2.03
CA ALA A 386 15.27 -47.71 1.99
C ALA A 386 16.30 -48.19 0.94
N GLY A 387 17.20 -47.26 0.57
CA GLY A 387 18.41 -47.49 -0.24
C GLY A 387 19.38 -46.30 -0.10
N THR A 388 20.22 -46.35 0.93
CA THR A 388 21.12 -45.27 1.43
C THR A 388 22.39 -45.09 0.57
N ILE A 389 23.13 -43.96 0.55
CA ILE A 389 23.06 -42.59 1.12
C ILE A 389 23.91 -41.66 0.20
N VAL A 390 23.71 -40.33 0.09
CA VAL A 390 24.53 -39.19 0.61
C VAL A 390 23.75 -37.86 0.35
N ALA A 391 24.05 -36.81 1.12
CA ALA A 391 23.50 -35.45 1.07
C ALA A 391 23.94 -34.59 -0.16
N SER A 392 23.19 -33.59 -0.63
CA SER A 392 22.79 -32.40 0.15
C SER A 392 21.84 -31.41 -0.59
N SER A 393 21.21 -30.52 0.20
CA SER A 393 20.71 -29.17 -0.17
C SER A 393 19.28 -28.98 -0.74
N LEU A 394 18.45 -28.37 0.13
CA LEU A 394 17.26 -27.51 0.01
C LEU A 394 16.59 -27.14 -1.34
N CYS A 395 15.25 -26.95 -1.20
CA CYS A 395 14.36 -26.00 -1.89
C CYS A 395 13.93 -26.24 -3.35
N PHE A 396 12.64 -26.58 -3.54
CA PHE A 396 11.82 -26.01 -4.63
C PHE A 396 10.37 -25.73 -4.19
N VAL A 397 9.92 -24.49 -4.41
CA VAL A 397 8.52 -24.05 -4.29
C VAL A 397 7.79 -24.46 -5.58
N LYS A 398 6.54 -24.95 -5.49
CA LYS A 398 5.71 -25.26 -6.66
C LYS A 398 4.60 -24.22 -6.88
N ASP A 399 4.79 -23.49 -7.97
CA ASP A 399 3.91 -22.60 -8.75
C ASP A 399 2.42 -22.41 -8.37
N GLN A 400 2.04 -21.13 -8.26
CA GLN A 400 0.77 -20.64 -8.82
C GLN A 400 1.05 -19.36 -9.64
N LYS A 401 0.55 -19.31 -10.87
CA LYS A 401 0.92 -18.27 -11.86
C LYS A 401 0.30 -16.92 -11.53
N LEU A 402 1.13 -15.87 -11.49
CA LEU A 402 0.69 -14.49 -11.42
C LEU A 402 0.00 -14.06 -12.73
N GLY A 403 -0.90 -13.09 -12.60
CA GLY A 403 -1.55 -12.41 -13.72
C GLY A 403 -0.59 -11.51 -14.51
N VAL A 404 0.33 -12.12 -15.26
CA VAL A 404 0.92 -11.50 -16.44
C VAL A 404 -0.21 -11.32 -17.46
N LEU A 405 -0.21 -10.22 -18.22
CA LEU A 405 -0.99 -10.11 -19.46
C LEU A 405 -0.79 -11.42 -20.26
N LYS A 406 -1.84 -12.02 -20.84
CA LYS A 406 -1.77 -13.37 -21.45
C LYS A 406 -0.62 -13.46 -22.49
N GLY A 407 0.56 -13.89 -22.05
CA GLY A 407 1.80 -13.86 -22.82
C GLY A 407 3.08 -13.71 -21.99
N GLY A 408 3.82 -14.81 -21.84
CA GLY A 408 5.25 -14.75 -22.20
C GLY A 408 6.33 -14.42 -21.15
N PHE A 409 6.06 -14.23 -19.86
CA PHE A 409 7.17 -14.15 -18.89
C PHE A 409 7.72 -15.53 -18.55
N GLN A 410 8.91 -15.86 -19.07
CA GLN A 410 9.70 -17.02 -18.70
C GLN A 410 10.75 -16.62 -17.66
N SER A 411 10.75 -17.29 -16.51
CA SER A 411 11.80 -17.13 -15.51
C SER A 411 13.05 -17.92 -15.88
N PHE A 412 14.21 -17.45 -15.42
CA PHE A 412 15.50 -18.11 -15.61
C PHE A 412 16.35 -18.04 -14.34
N SER A 413 17.24 -19.01 -14.18
CA SER A 413 18.28 -19.00 -13.14
C SER A 413 19.60 -18.54 -13.74
N THR A 414 20.23 -17.53 -13.14
CA THR A 414 21.59 -17.11 -13.50
C THR A 414 22.57 -18.25 -13.17
N PRO A 415 23.26 -18.86 -14.14
CA PRO A 415 24.15 -19.99 -13.87
C PRO A 415 25.35 -19.52 -13.04
N LYS A 416 25.62 -20.18 -11.91
CA LYS A 416 26.83 -19.93 -11.11
C LYS A 416 28.06 -20.38 -11.91
N PRO A 417 29.15 -19.58 -11.99
CA PRO A 417 30.40 -20.01 -12.61
C PRO A 417 31.10 -21.07 -11.75
N ALA A 418 31.83 -21.99 -12.36
CA ALA A 418 32.64 -22.99 -11.66
C ALA A 418 33.95 -22.39 -11.12
N THR A 419 34.52 -21.41 -11.84
CA THR A 419 35.84 -20.81 -11.55
C THR A 419 35.83 -19.28 -11.69
N ALA A 420 36.84 -18.60 -11.13
CA ALA A 420 37.04 -17.17 -11.33
C ALA A 420 37.23 -16.82 -12.83
N ASP A 421 38.04 -17.57 -13.56
CA ASP A 421 38.32 -17.37 -14.99
C ASP A 421 37.05 -17.43 -15.85
N GLU A 422 36.11 -18.31 -15.50
CA GLU A 422 34.83 -18.38 -16.18
C GLU A 422 34.01 -17.10 -15.95
N TRP A 423 34.05 -16.54 -14.74
CA TRP A 423 33.39 -15.26 -14.47
C TRP A 423 34.07 -14.07 -15.13
N GLU A 424 35.41 -14.01 -15.17
CA GLU A 424 36.12 -12.93 -15.89
C GLU A 424 35.77 -12.91 -17.39
N LYS A 425 35.67 -14.08 -18.03
CA LYS A 425 35.18 -14.18 -19.43
C LYS A 425 33.73 -13.68 -19.56
N ARG A 426 32.86 -13.99 -18.61
CA ARG A 426 31.46 -13.53 -18.57
C ARG A 426 31.35 -12.02 -18.33
N LYS A 427 32.16 -11.44 -17.44
CA LYS A 427 32.18 -10.00 -17.10
C LYS A 427 32.36 -9.11 -18.33
N ILE A 428 33.31 -9.43 -19.20
CA ILE A 428 33.61 -8.65 -20.41
C ILE A 428 32.36 -8.53 -21.30
N LYS A 429 31.71 -9.66 -21.59
CA LYS A 429 30.47 -9.68 -22.38
C LYS A 429 29.34 -8.96 -21.65
N LEU A 430 29.14 -9.25 -20.35
CA LEU A 430 28.05 -8.68 -19.56
C LEU A 430 28.16 -7.15 -19.46
N ARG A 431 29.33 -6.59 -19.13
CA ARG A 431 29.54 -5.14 -19.06
C ARG A 431 29.28 -4.45 -20.40
N LYS A 432 29.70 -5.05 -21.52
CA LYS A 432 29.39 -4.56 -22.88
C LYS A 432 27.88 -4.60 -23.16
N THR A 433 27.19 -5.67 -22.79
CA THR A 433 25.73 -5.76 -22.93
C THR A 433 25.01 -4.72 -22.05
N LEU A 434 25.41 -4.54 -20.79
CA LEU A 434 24.81 -3.55 -19.90
C LEU A 434 24.92 -2.13 -20.47
N TRP A 435 26.10 -1.72 -20.95
CA TRP A 435 26.27 -0.43 -21.62
C TRP A 435 25.33 -0.26 -22.81
N LYS A 436 25.19 -1.29 -23.66
CA LYS A 436 24.22 -1.29 -24.77
C LYS A 436 22.76 -1.19 -24.29
N LEU A 437 22.40 -1.82 -23.19
CA LEU A 437 21.03 -1.81 -22.65
C LEU A 437 20.61 -0.48 -22.02
N LEU A 438 21.57 0.34 -21.58
CA LEU A 438 21.30 1.70 -21.13
C LEU A 438 20.87 2.63 -22.28
N GLY A 439 21.16 2.25 -23.53
CA GLY A 439 20.78 2.93 -24.77
C GLY A 439 21.87 3.84 -25.33
N ASP A 440 21.48 4.84 -26.11
CA ASP A 440 22.41 5.78 -26.76
C ASP A 440 22.93 6.83 -25.77
N ILE A 441 23.88 6.41 -24.93
CA ILE A 441 24.49 7.20 -23.86
C ILE A 441 25.52 8.19 -24.44
N PRO A 442 25.40 9.50 -24.16
CA PRO A 442 26.36 10.51 -24.63
C PRO A 442 27.78 10.30 -24.05
N PRO A 443 28.84 10.82 -24.70
CA PRO A 443 30.22 10.64 -24.28
C PRO A 443 30.46 10.95 -22.79
N ILE A 444 31.31 10.14 -22.16
CA ILE A 444 31.77 10.33 -20.78
C ILE A 444 33.10 11.09 -20.83
N PHE A 445 33.21 12.17 -20.06
CA PHE A 445 34.39 13.04 -20.00
C PHE A 445 34.67 13.48 -18.56
N THR A 446 35.83 14.09 -18.30
CA THR A 446 36.09 14.78 -17.03
C THR A 446 35.47 16.17 -17.13
N PRO A 447 34.44 16.52 -16.32
CA PRO A 447 33.78 17.79 -16.47
C PRO A 447 34.65 18.95 -15.95
N GLU A 448 34.56 20.10 -16.62
CA GLU A 448 35.01 21.38 -16.07
C GLU A 448 34.04 21.83 -14.98
N VAL A 449 34.57 22.23 -13.81
CA VAL A 449 33.77 22.45 -12.61
C VAL A 449 33.90 23.87 -12.08
N THR A 450 32.77 24.56 -11.94
CA THR A 450 32.67 25.85 -11.26
C THR A 450 32.42 25.64 -9.77
N ILE A 451 33.33 26.11 -8.92
CA ILE A 451 33.15 26.17 -7.46
C ILE A 451 32.47 27.50 -7.11
N HIS A 452 31.25 27.43 -6.56
CA HIS A 452 30.45 28.62 -6.22
C HIS A 452 30.70 29.13 -4.80
N LYS A 453 31.00 28.23 -3.87
CA LYS A 453 31.24 28.60 -2.47
C LYS A 453 32.14 27.57 -1.80
N LYS A 454 33.08 28.05 -0.99
CA LYS A 454 33.88 27.26 -0.05
C LYS A 454 33.56 27.71 1.37
N GLU A 455 33.22 26.76 2.26
CA GLU A 455 32.84 27.03 3.65
C GLU A 455 33.63 26.11 4.58
N VAL A 456 34.44 26.67 5.48
CA VAL A 456 35.04 25.92 6.58
C VAL A 456 33.93 25.56 7.58
N LYS A 457 33.89 24.30 7.99
CA LYS A 457 32.94 23.72 8.96
C LYS A 457 33.73 22.98 10.03
N ASP A 458 33.04 22.56 11.09
CA ASP A 458 33.64 21.75 12.14
C ASP A 458 34.06 20.36 11.61
N GLY A 459 35.37 20.14 11.54
CA GLY A 459 36.03 18.92 11.07
C GLY A 459 36.18 18.75 9.55
N TYR A 460 35.64 19.65 8.71
CA TYR A 460 35.75 19.56 7.24
C TYR A 460 35.54 20.92 6.53
N THR A 461 35.87 20.99 5.24
CA THR A 461 35.52 22.11 4.36
C THR A 461 34.50 21.64 3.33
N LEU A 462 33.42 22.41 3.15
CA LEU A 462 32.40 22.18 2.13
C LEU A 462 32.70 23.04 0.90
N GLU A 463 32.78 22.43 -0.29
CA GLU A 463 32.71 23.15 -1.56
C GLU A 463 31.38 22.85 -2.27
N ARG A 464 30.65 23.91 -2.66
CA ARG A 464 29.49 23.80 -3.56
C ARG A 464 29.95 23.98 -4.99
N PHE A 465 29.54 23.09 -5.89
CA PHE A 465 30.00 23.12 -7.28
C PHE A 465 28.89 22.80 -8.29
N THR A 466 29.12 23.18 -9.55
CA THR A 466 28.33 22.74 -10.70
C THR A 466 29.21 22.35 -11.88
N PHE A 467 28.68 21.50 -12.76
CA PHE A 467 29.21 21.30 -14.11
C PHE A 467 28.09 21.10 -15.13
N ASP A 468 28.37 21.37 -16.41
CA ASP A 468 27.52 20.96 -17.54
C ASP A 468 27.82 19.48 -17.86
N ASN A 469 26.79 18.63 -17.92
CA ASN A 469 26.97 17.23 -18.28
C ASN A 469 27.04 16.99 -19.80
N GLY A 470 27.03 18.04 -20.63
CA GLY A 470 27.22 17.96 -22.08
C GLY A 470 25.97 17.56 -22.86
N VAL A 471 24.79 17.54 -22.24
CA VAL A 471 23.49 17.38 -22.91
C VAL A 471 22.47 18.46 -22.53
N GLY A 472 22.97 19.67 -22.28
CA GLY A 472 22.14 20.84 -21.97
C GLY A 472 21.56 20.82 -20.55
N ASP A 473 22.25 20.16 -19.61
CA ASP A 473 21.81 20.05 -18.23
C ASP A 473 22.94 20.30 -17.23
N THR A 474 22.67 21.11 -16.21
CA THR A 474 23.64 21.48 -15.17
C THR A 474 23.48 20.56 -13.97
N VAL A 475 24.55 19.84 -13.64
CA VAL A 475 24.64 19.01 -12.44
C VAL A 475 25.14 19.87 -11.28
N TYR A 476 24.46 19.77 -10.14
CA TYR A 476 24.81 20.46 -8.89
C TYR A 476 25.37 19.45 -7.90
N GLY A 477 26.41 19.82 -7.16
CA GLY A 477 27.12 18.91 -6.28
C GLY A 477 27.77 19.55 -5.05
N TYR A 478 28.03 18.70 -4.06
CA TYR A 478 28.80 19.01 -2.87
C TYR A 478 30.03 18.10 -2.81
N ILE A 479 31.16 18.66 -2.38
CA ILE A 479 32.32 17.89 -1.94
C ILE A 479 32.73 18.36 -0.54
N LEU A 480 32.88 17.41 0.38
CA LEU A 480 33.28 17.61 1.76
C LEU A 480 34.72 17.08 1.90
N ILE A 481 35.64 17.97 2.28
CA ILE A 481 37.07 17.72 2.35
C ILE A 481 37.48 17.72 3.84
N PRO A 482 38.00 16.62 4.41
CA PRO A 482 38.40 16.55 5.81
C PRO A 482 39.41 17.64 6.22
N ALA A 483 39.22 18.23 7.40
CA ALA A 483 40.12 19.27 7.93
C ALA A 483 41.42 18.68 8.50
N GLY A 484 42.44 19.54 8.70
CA GLY A 484 43.64 19.19 9.47
C GLY A 484 44.55 18.12 8.85
N HIS A 485 44.47 17.91 7.53
CA HIS A 485 45.12 16.79 6.87
C HIS A 485 46.04 17.23 5.72
N LYS A 486 47.26 16.70 5.71
CA LYS A 486 48.19 16.79 4.57
C LYS A 486 48.09 15.51 3.72
N GLY A 487 48.25 15.65 2.41
CA GLY A 487 48.24 14.54 1.45
C GLY A 487 46.86 13.98 1.07
N ARG A 488 46.87 13.08 0.09
CA ARG A 488 45.67 12.46 -0.50
C ARG A 488 44.90 11.57 0.49
N ARG A 489 43.58 11.54 0.35
CA ARG A 489 42.63 10.86 1.26
C ARG A 489 41.77 9.84 0.50
N PRO A 490 41.30 8.77 1.17
CA PRO A 490 40.29 7.90 0.59
C PRO A 490 39.01 8.72 0.32
N ALA A 491 38.33 8.43 -0.77
CA ALA A 491 37.17 9.20 -1.21
C ALA A 491 35.92 8.32 -1.39
N ILE A 492 34.75 8.95 -1.29
CA ILE A 492 33.44 8.30 -1.33
C ILE A 492 32.56 9.06 -2.34
N LEU A 493 32.21 8.39 -3.44
CA LEU A 493 31.10 8.76 -4.29
C LEU A 493 29.80 8.39 -3.57
N TYR A 494 29.18 9.38 -2.94
CA TYR A 494 27.97 9.22 -2.16
C TYR A 494 26.74 9.48 -3.05
N ASN A 495 25.85 8.48 -3.14
CA ASN A 495 24.64 8.53 -3.94
C ASN A 495 23.42 8.66 -3.02
N HIS A 496 22.67 9.76 -3.15
CA HIS A 496 21.48 10.03 -2.35
C HIS A 496 20.30 9.08 -2.67
N TYR A 497 19.38 8.92 -1.73
CA TYR A 497 18.16 8.14 -1.88
C TYR A 497 17.05 8.90 -2.63
N HIS A 498 16.03 8.16 -3.07
CA HIS A 498 14.87 8.70 -3.79
C HIS A 498 13.76 9.16 -2.83
N GLY A 499 13.11 8.20 -2.15
CA GLY A 499 12.13 8.44 -1.07
C GLY A 499 10.92 9.33 -1.39
N GLY A 500 10.72 9.72 -2.66
CA GLY A 500 9.79 10.80 -3.04
C GLY A 500 10.24 12.18 -2.56
N LYS A 501 11.51 12.33 -2.13
CA LYS A 501 12.09 13.55 -1.55
C LYS A 501 12.83 14.36 -2.62
N TYR A 502 12.14 14.72 -3.70
CA TYR A 502 12.73 15.45 -4.84
C TYR A 502 13.43 16.77 -4.49
N LYS A 503 13.17 17.38 -3.33
CA LYS A 503 13.88 18.58 -2.85
C LYS A 503 15.19 18.29 -2.11
N GLN A 504 15.48 17.03 -1.78
CA GLN A 504 16.62 16.64 -0.97
C GLN A 504 17.88 16.50 -1.82
N GLY A 505 17.94 15.49 -2.69
CA GLY A 505 19.12 15.27 -3.53
C GLY A 505 20.41 15.23 -2.71
N LYS A 506 21.41 16.00 -3.13
CA LYS A 506 22.70 16.15 -2.43
C LYS A 506 22.61 16.75 -1.03
N GLU A 507 21.51 17.38 -0.62
CA GLU A 507 21.33 17.83 0.77
C GLU A 507 21.34 16.65 1.76
N GLU A 508 21.17 15.40 1.30
CA GLU A 508 21.32 14.21 2.13
C GLU A 508 22.67 14.15 2.88
N VAL A 509 23.78 14.56 2.25
CA VAL A 509 25.10 14.52 2.92
C VAL A 509 25.27 15.58 4.03
N LEU A 510 24.40 16.59 4.07
CA LEU A 510 24.43 17.70 5.04
C LEU A 510 23.22 17.73 6.00
N THR A 511 22.28 16.79 5.88
CA THR A 511 21.03 16.78 6.67
C THR A 511 20.82 15.45 7.38
N ARG A 512 20.02 15.46 8.46
CA ARG A 512 19.59 14.26 9.20
C ARG A 512 18.55 13.49 8.38
N ALA A 513 18.99 12.95 7.25
CA ALA A 513 18.18 12.42 6.17
C ALA A 513 17.46 11.10 6.51
N PHE A 514 17.98 10.36 7.49
CA PHE A 514 17.52 9.04 7.90
C PHE A 514 16.88 9.10 9.29
N THR A 515 15.62 8.69 9.42
CA THR A 515 14.83 8.80 10.67
C THR A 515 15.36 7.99 11.87
N LYS A 516 16.42 7.20 11.67
CA LYS A 516 17.07 6.37 12.69
C LYS A 516 18.53 6.78 12.98
N LEU A 517 19.04 7.81 12.30
CA LEU A 517 20.35 8.42 12.55
C LEU A 517 20.13 9.89 12.90
N ASP A 518 20.79 10.38 13.95
CA ASP A 518 20.66 11.74 14.46
C ASP A 518 21.74 12.70 13.95
N PHE A 519 22.50 12.28 12.93
CA PHE A 519 23.55 13.03 12.24
C PHE A 519 23.38 12.99 10.72
N ALA A 520 24.09 13.87 10.02
CA ALA A 520 24.23 13.81 8.57
C ALA A 520 25.37 12.84 8.20
N THR A 521 25.06 11.85 7.35
CA THR A 521 25.99 10.75 7.04
C THR A 521 27.25 11.22 6.31
N GLY A 522 27.11 12.20 5.41
CA GLY A 522 28.24 12.75 4.67
C GLY A 522 29.18 13.57 5.54
N GLU A 523 28.65 14.44 6.39
CA GLU A 523 29.47 15.15 7.39
C GLU A 523 30.22 14.18 8.31
N GLU A 524 29.55 13.12 8.78
CA GLU A 524 30.14 12.15 9.70
C GLU A 524 31.25 11.31 9.04
N LEU A 525 31.16 11.06 7.73
CA LEU A 525 32.23 10.47 6.94
C LEU A 525 33.39 11.47 6.72
N ALA A 526 33.09 12.73 6.45
CA ALA A 526 34.11 13.77 6.29
C ALA A 526 34.93 13.97 7.58
N ARG A 527 34.27 14.02 8.74
CA ARG A 527 34.93 14.06 10.07
C ARG A 527 35.77 12.82 10.37
N LYS A 528 35.48 11.67 9.74
CA LYS A 528 36.29 10.43 9.83
C LYS A 528 37.42 10.34 8.80
N GLY A 529 37.69 11.40 8.04
CA GLY A 529 38.86 11.49 7.16
C GLY A 529 38.63 11.06 5.71
N TYR A 530 37.38 10.87 5.27
CA TYR A 530 37.03 10.57 3.88
C TYR A 530 36.67 11.84 3.10
N VAL A 531 37.12 11.98 1.85
CA VAL A 531 36.57 13.00 0.94
C VAL A 531 35.23 12.52 0.41
N VAL A 532 34.13 13.23 0.68
CA VAL A 532 32.78 12.79 0.33
C VAL A 532 32.21 13.69 -0.75
N GLN A 533 31.81 13.13 -1.89
CA GLN A 533 31.17 13.87 -2.97
C GLN A 533 29.76 13.32 -3.22
N CYS A 534 28.78 14.22 -3.37
CA CYS A 534 27.41 13.86 -3.75
C CYS A 534 26.87 14.86 -4.79
N ILE A 535 26.24 14.35 -5.85
CA ILE A 535 25.56 15.15 -6.87
C ILE A 535 24.04 14.95 -6.82
N ASP A 536 23.30 15.97 -7.24
CA ASP A 536 21.88 15.84 -7.53
C ASP A 536 21.67 14.94 -8.75
N ALA A 537 20.88 13.88 -8.59
CA ALA A 537 20.36 13.12 -9.72
C ALA A 537 19.33 13.95 -10.52
N TYR A 538 19.07 13.54 -11.76
CA TYR A 538 17.97 14.05 -12.57
C TYR A 538 16.66 14.17 -11.77
N ALA A 539 15.99 15.32 -11.86
CA ALA A 539 14.78 15.68 -11.11
C ALA A 539 14.92 15.83 -9.57
N PHE A 540 16.12 15.78 -9.00
CA PHE A 540 16.38 15.96 -7.56
C PHE A 540 17.11 17.27 -7.22
N GLY A 541 16.95 17.74 -5.99
CA GLY A 541 17.64 18.91 -5.44
C GLY A 541 17.40 20.16 -6.28
N GLU A 542 18.46 20.75 -6.83
CA GLU A 542 18.36 21.92 -7.73
C GLU A 542 17.87 21.52 -9.13
N ARG A 543 18.09 20.27 -9.54
CA ARG A 543 17.68 19.70 -10.85
C ARG A 543 16.20 19.36 -10.96
N ARG A 544 15.42 19.59 -9.91
CA ARG A 544 13.98 19.29 -9.86
C ARG A 544 13.13 20.03 -10.89
N PHE A 545 13.64 21.12 -11.49
CA PHE A 545 12.97 21.88 -12.56
C PHE A 545 13.62 21.71 -13.95
N GLN A 546 14.65 20.87 -14.09
CA GLN A 546 15.35 20.62 -15.35
C GLN A 546 14.66 19.51 -16.15
N GLY A 547 13.40 19.74 -16.49
CA GLY A 547 12.62 18.90 -17.40
C GLY A 547 12.22 19.69 -18.65
N PRO A 548 11.64 19.04 -19.67
CA PRO A 548 11.22 19.70 -20.91
C PRO A 548 10.20 20.83 -20.71
N ALA A 549 9.42 20.84 -19.63
CA ALA A 549 8.53 21.96 -19.29
C ALA A 549 9.16 23.03 -18.37
N GLY A 550 10.44 22.86 -18.00
CA GLY A 550 11.19 23.75 -17.13
C GLY A 550 10.49 23.99 -15.78
N LYS A 551 10.45 25.24 -15.32
CA LYS A 551 9.77 25.67 -14.09
C LYS A 551 8.26 25.37 -14.03
N LYS A 552 7.62 24.88 -15.11
CA LYS A 552 6.20 24.46 -15.11
C LYS A 552 6.00 23.06 -14.51
N GLU A 553 7.07 22.29 -14.30
CA GLU A 553 7.05 20.99 -13.63
C GLU A 553 8.10 20.88 -12.53
N GLU A 554 7.86 20.04 -11.52
CA GLU A 554 8.78 19.82 -10.39
C GLU A 554 8.82 18.33 -10.01
N GLY A 555 10.01 17.83 -9.67
CA GLY A 555 10.24 16.53 -9.02
C GLY A 555 9.68 15.36 -9.83
N GLY A 556 8.72 14.61 -9.26
CA GLY A 556 8.16 13.43 -9.93
C GLY A 556 7.45 13.69 -11.26
N LYS A 557 7.06 14.94 -11.56
CA LYS A 557 6.62 15.31 -12.92
C LYS A 557 7.82 15.37 -13.86
N THR A 558 8.85 16.12 -13.48
CA THR A 558 10.15 16.22 -14.15
C THR A 558 10.76 14.84 -14.41
N GLU A 559 10.79 13.94 -13.42
CA GLU A 559 11.24 12.55 -13.59
C GLU A 559 10.44 11.80 -14.65
N SER A 560 9.10 11.89 -14.59
CA SER A 560 8.22 11.22 -15.56
C SER A 560 8.34 11.81 -16.97
N SER A 561 8.63 13.10 -17.10
CA SER A 561 8.86 13.78 -18.38
C SER A 561 10.23 13.38 -18.96
N LEU A 562 11.30 13.47 -18.17
CA LEU A 562 12.65 13.04 -18.56
C LEU A 562 12.70 11.58 -18.98
N PHE A 563 12.01 10.68 -18.27
CA PHE A 563 11.91 9.27 -18.66
C PHE A 563 11.32 9.10 -20.07
N LYS A 564 10.26 9.85 -20.42
CA LYS A 564 9.61 9.77 -21.74
C LYS A 564 10.48 10.39 -22.82
N THR A 565 11.08 11.55 -22.55
CA THR A 565 12.00 12.23 -23.46
C THR A 565 13.18 11.33 -23.81
N PHE A 566 13.89 10.81 -22.81
CA PHE A 566 15.03 9.93 -23.04
C PHE A 566 14.64 8.63 -23.75
N LEU A 567 13.46 8.06 -23.46
CA LEU A 567 12.96 6.89 -24.17
C LEU A 567 12.75 7.15 -25.68
N TRP A 568 12.29 8.35 -26.07
CA TRP A 568 12.23 8.76 -27.48
C TRP A 568 13.61 9.03 -28.10
N GLU A 569 14.59 9.45 -27.30
CA GLU A 569 15.98 9.63 -27.71
C GLU A 569 16.81 8.33 -27.73
N GLY A 570 16.18 7.15 -27.57
CA GLY A 570 16.87 5.86 -27.61
C GLY A 570 17.69 5.52 -26.37
N ARG A 571 17.47 6.22 -25.24
CA ARG A 571 18.23 6.05 -23.98
C ARG A 571 17.33 5.92 -22.75
N THR A 572 17.92 5.41 -21.67
CA THR A 572 17.21 5.25 -20.39
C THR A 572 17.52 6.40 -19.43
N LEU A 573 16.52 6.82 -18.65
CA LEU A 573 16.75 7.72 -17.51
C LEU A 573 17.78 7.12 -16.53
N TRP A 574 17.75 5.79 -16.34
CA TRP A 574 18.76 5.09 -15.54
C TRP A 574 20.17 5.29 -16.08
N GLY A 575 20.36 5.10 -17.38
CA GLY A 575 21.65 5.26 -18.04
C GLY A 575 22.19 6.69 -17.93
N MET A 576 21.31 7.68 -18.04
CA MET A 576 21.68 9.09 -17.84
C MET A 576 22.09 9.39 -16.38
N MET A 577 21.41 8.80 -15.38
CA MET A 577 21.82 8.91 -13.98
C MET A 577 23.17 8.23 -13.70
N VAL A 578 23.38 7.00 -14.20
CA VAL A 578 24.64 6.26 -14.05
C VAL A 578 25.79 6.96 -14.81
N ARG A 579 25.50 7.61 -15.93
CA ARG A 579 26.45 8.46 -16.65
C ARG A 579 26.88 9.66 -15.79
N ASP A 580 25.94 10.40 -15.22
CA ASP A 580 26.25 11.55 -14.35
C ASP A 580 27.05 11.11 -13.11
N ASP A 581 26.79 9.92 -12.56
CA ASP A 581 27.59 9.33 -11.47
C ASP A 581 29.05 9.07 -11.88
N ILE A 582 29.29 8.69 -13.15
CA ILE A 582 30.65 8.48 -13.69
C ILE A 582 31.33 9.81 -14.07
N LEU A 583 30.59 10.83 -14.51
CA LEU A 583 31.12 12.20 -14.65
C LEU A 583 31.56 12.77 -13.29
N ALA A 584 30.73 12.57 -12.26
CA ALA A 584 31.06 12.94 -10.88
C ALA A 584 32.30 12.18 -10.37
N LEU A 585 32.40 10.87 -10.66
CA LEU A 585 33.60 10.06 -10.38
C LEU A 585 34.85 10.58 -11.10
N ASN A 586 34.75 11.01 -12.36
CA ASN A 586 35.89 11.60 -13.09
C ASN A 586 36.39 12.86 -12.38
N TYR A 587 35.49 13.74 -11.97
CA TYR A 587 35.85 14.92 -11.17
C TYR A 587 36.39 14.54 -9.78
N LEU A 588 35.81 13.54 -9.10
CA LEU A 588 36.29 13.08 -7.80
C LEU A 588 37.74 12.58 -7.89
N VAL A 589 38.06 11.83 -8.94
CA VAL A 589 39.40 11.26 -9.18
C VAL A 589 40.41 12.32 -9.63
N SER A 590 39.99 13.44 -10.23
CA SER A 590 40.90 14.54 -10.60
C SER A 590 41.27 15.46 -9.43
N ARG A 591 40.57 15.39 -8.29
CA ARG A 591 40.83 16.23 -7.11
C ARG A 591 42.22 15.96 -6.50
N PRO A 592 43.03 17.01 -6.22
CA PRO A 592 44.34 16.82 -5.59
C PRO A 592 44.26 16.26 -4.16
N GLU A 593 43.11 16.41 -3.49
CA GLU A 593 42.85 15.86 -2.16
C GLU A 593 42.55 14.35 -2.16
N VAL A 594 42.32 13.74 -3.33
CA VAL A 594 41.80 12.38 -3.45
C VAL A 594 42.89 11.37 -3.84
N ASP A 595 42.86 10.22 -3.15
CA ASP A 595 43.63 9.04 -3.51
C ASP A 595 42.84 8.19 -4.50
N SER A 596 43.21 8.26 -5.79
CA SER A 596 42.55 7.54 -6.88
C SER A 596 42.60 6.01 -6.75
N ASN A 597 43.47 5.47 -5.88
CA ASN A 597 43.52 4.04 -5.57
C ASN A 597 42.57 3.64 -4.43
N ARG A 598 41.91 4.60 -3.77
CA ARG A 598 41.05 4.36 -2.59
C ARG A 598 39.73 5.10 -2.73
N ILE A 599 38.94 4.67 -3.72
CA ILE A 599 37.59 5.19 -3.99
C ILE A 599 36.53 4.19 -3.55
N ALA A 600 35.56 4.64 -2.77
CA ALA A 600 34.32 3.94 -2.49
C ALA A 600 33.15 4.52 -3.29
N ALA A 601 32.10 3.74 -3.47
CA ALA A 601 30.76 4.24 -3.72
C ALA A 601 29.80 3.74 -2.64
N MET A 602 28.87 4.58 -2.19
CA MET A 602 27.84 4.17 -1.22
C MET A 602 26.54 4.94 -1.36
N GLY A 603 25.45 4.33 -0.88
CA GLY A 603 24.16 5.01 -0.77
C GLY A 603 23.06 4.12 -0.22
N MET A 604 21.92 4.73 0.10
CA MET A 604 20.71 4.00 0.49
C MET A 604 19.67 4.01 -0.64
N SER A 605 18.89 2.93 -0.77
CA SER A 605 17.73 2.88 -1.68
C SER A 605 18.14 3.06 -3.16
N MET A 606 17.60 4.03 -3.88
CA MET A 606 18.13 4.48 -5.19
C MET A 606 19.64 4.70 -5.19
N GLY A 607 20.20 5.24 -4.11
CA GLY A 607 21.63 5.44 -3.94
C GLY A 607 22.42 4.12 -3.82
N SER A 608 21.81 3.10 -3.23
CA SER A 608 22.35 1.72 -3.23
C SER A 608 22.37 1.17 -4.66
N THR A 609 21.29 1.36 -5.44
CA THR A 609 21.21 1.00 -6.86
C THR A 609 22.27 1.70 -7.71
N ARG A 610 22.40 3.03 -7.59
CA ARG A 610 23.44 3.84 -8.25
C ARG A 610 24.83 3.32 -7.91
N THR A 611 25.08 3.05 -6.63
CA THR A 611 26.35 2.51 -6.13
C THR A 611 26.74 1.20 -6.79
N TRP A 612 25.85 0.19 -6.83
CA TRP A 612 26.22 -1.10 -7.41
C TRP A 612 26.24 -1.10 -8.94
N TRP A 613 25.50 -0.22 -9.62
CA TRP A 613 25.66 0.00 -11.06
C TRP A 613 26.97 0.73 -11.41
N ALA A 614 27.28 1.83 -10.73
CA ALA A 614 28.53 2.57 -10.95
C ALA A 614 29.75 1.67 -10.68
N ALA A 615 29.75 0.92 -9.56
CA ALA A 615 30.80 -0.04 -9.27
C ALA A 615 30.88 -1.19 -10.30
N ALA A 616 29.75 -1.67 -10.83
CA ALA A 616 29.73 -2.71 -11.85
C ALA A 616 30.33 -2.26 -13.20
N LEU A 617 30.06 -1.02 -13.60
CA LEU A 617 30.50 -0.46 -14.89
C LEU A 617 31.88 0.22 -14.83
N ASP A 618 32.30 0.71 -13.66
CA ASP A 618 33.59 1.38 -13.46
C ASP A 618 34.44 0.69 -12.36
N GLU A 619 35.65 0.27 -12.74
CA GLU A 619 36.58 -0.48 -11.87
C GLU A 619 37.53 0.41 -11.06
N ARG A 620 37.41 1.74 -11.18
CA ARG A 620 38.10 2.70 -10.28
C ARG A 620 37.46 2.73 -8.89
N ILE A 621 36.15 2.47 -8.79
CA ILE A 621 35.49 2.22 -7.50
C ILE A 621 36.03 0.90 -6.92
N LYS A 622 36.76 0.98 -5.80
CA LYS A 622 37.41 -0.16 -5.14
C LYS A 622 36.56 -0.79 -4.05
N VAL A 623 35.62 -0.05 -3.46
CA VAL A 623 34.72 -0.54 -2.40
C VAL A 623 33.28 -0.10 -2.69
N ALA A 624 32.31 -0.97 -2.47
CA ALA A 624 30.89 -0.64 -2.57
C ALA A 624 30.17 -0.91 -1.23
N VAL A 625 29.27 0.00 -0.83
CA VAL A 625 28.35 -0.19 0.29
C VAL A 625 26.91 0.09 -0.13
N SER A 626 26.08 -0.95 -0.13
CA SER A 626 24.71 -0.95 -0.64
C SER A 626 23.70 -1.13 0.50
N VAL A 627 22.99 -0.06 0.87
CA VAL A 627 22.00 -0.08 1.96
C VAL A 627 20.57 -0.10 1.40
N ALA A 628 19.82 -1.15 1.71
CA ALA A 628 18.53 -1.49 1.12
C ALA A 628 18.58 -1.60 -0.42
N CYS A 629 17.42 -1.80 -1.06
CA CYS A 629 17.28 -1.88 -2.53
C CYS A 629 18.18 -2.95 -3.19
N LEU A 630 18.39 -4.08 -2.51
CA LEU A 630 19.05 -5.26 -3.09
C LEU A 630 18.01 -6.12 -3.85
N THR A 631 17.35 -5.48 -4.81
CA THR A 631 16.14 -5.99 -5.46
C THR A 631 16.46 -6.91 -6.62
N ARG A 632 15.98 -8.17 -6.58
CA ARG A 632 16.04 -9.09 -7.72
C ARG A 632 14.81 -8.90 -8.62
N TYR A 633 15.00 -8.63 -9.91
CA TYR A 633 13.92 -8.23 -10.82
C TYR A 633 12.84 -9.31 -10.96
N GLN A 634 13.24 -10.57 -11.14
CA GLN A 634 12.28 -11.67 -11.31
C GLN A 634 11.44 -11.90 -10.05
N ASN A 635 12.01 -11.74 -8.85
CA ASN A 635 11.28 -11.87 -7.58
C ASN A 635 10.37 -10.66 -7.32
N LEU A 636 10.77 -9.47 -7.75
CA LEU A 636 9.92 -8.27 -7.72
C LEU A 636 8.69 -8.44 -8.61
N ILE A 637 8.87 -8.98 -9.82
CA ILE A 637 7.77 -9.35 -10.74
C ILE A 637 6.91 -10.46 -10.12
N ALA A 638 7.51 -11.53 -9.60
CA ALA A 638 6.82 -12.66 -8.99
C ALA A 638 6.07 -12.33 -7.68
N GLN A 639 6.23 -11.13 -7.13
CA GLN A 639 5.45 -10.62 -6.01
C GLN A 639 4.48 -9.49 -6.41
N GLY A 640 4.37 -9.16 -7.70
CA GLY A 640 3.54 -8.05 -8.20
C GLY A 640 4.04 -6.67 -7.77
N LYS A 641 5.28 -6.58 -7.28
CA LYS A 641 5.86 -5.41 -6.59
C LYS A 641 6.64 -4.47 -7.50
N VAL A 642 6.53 -4.60 -8.83
CA VAL A 642 7.28 -3.74 -9.78
C VAL A 642 7.18 -2.25 -9.39
N HIS A 643 5.97 -1.77 -9.13
CA HIS A 643 5.64 -0.40 -8.69
C HIS A 643 6.31 0.07 -7.37
N ALA A 644 7.04 -0.78 -6.65
CA ALA A 644 7.81 -0.40 -5.46
C ALA A 644 9.05 0.45 -5.79
N HIS A 645 9.49 0.47 -7.05
CA HIS A 645 10.58 1.33 -7.54
C HIS A 645 10.08 2.39 -8.53
N GLY A 646 10.72 3.57 -8.51
CA GLY A 646 10.39 4.69 -9.38
C GLY A 646 10.68 4.40 -10.86
N ILE A 647 10.13 5.22 -11.76
CA ILE A 647 10.21 4.96 -13.21
C ILE A 647 11.66 5.03 -13.74
N TYR A 648 12.53 5.74 -13.03
CA TYR A 648 13.97 5.79 -13.25
C TYR A 648 14.66 4.41 -13.25
N TYR A 649 14.09 3.40 -12.57
CA TYR A 649 14.77 2.14 -12.25
C TYR A 649 14.81 1.13 -13.43
N TYR A 650 14.05 1.40 -14.49
CA TYR A 650 13.74 0.40 -15.51
C TYR A 650 14.62 0.51 -16.74
N VAL A 651 15.46 -0.51 -16.95
CA VAL A 651 16.27 -0.71 -18.14
C VAL A 651 15.60 -1.77 -19.04
N PRO A 652 15.34 -1.49 -20.33
CA PRO A 652 14.67 -2.43 -21.22
C PRO A 652 15.54 -3.65 -21.52
N ASN A 653 14.91 -4.74 -21.95
CA ASN A 653 15.54 -6.00 -22.38
C ASN A 653 16.44 -6.74 -21.36
N MET A 654 16.70 -6.24 -20.14
CA MET A 654 17.51 -6.93 -19.11
C MET A 654 17.15 -8.41 -18.96
N LEU A 655 15.87 -8.71 -18.72
CA LEU A 655 15.38 -10.09 -18.54
C LEU A 655 15.32 -10.89 -19.86
N LYS A 656 15.24 -10.22 -21.01
CA LYS A 656 15.31 -10.85 -22.34
C LYS A 656 16.73 -11.33 -22.65
N GLU A 657 17.74 -10.55 -22.26
CA GLU A 657 19.16 -10.90 -22.33
C GLU A 657 19.59 -11.86 -21.20
N HIS A 658 18.65 -12.38 -20.40
CA HIS A 658 18.89 -13.28 -19.26
C HIS A 658 19.78 -12.65 -18.17
N ILE A 659 19.62 -11.33 -17.95
CA ILE A 659 20.33 -10.56 -16.92
C ILE A 659 19.37 -10.21 -15.78
N ASP A 660 19.69 -10.69 -14.58
CA ASP A 660 19.05 -10.29 -13.32
C ASP A 660 20.08 -9.67 -12.37
N THR A 661 19.64 -9.04 -11.28
CA THR A 661 20.45 -8.20 -10.39
C THR A 661 21.71 -8.90 -9.85
N GLU A 662 21.67 -10.21 -9.58
CA GLU A 662 22.86 -10.96 -9.16
C GLU A 662 24.00 -10.94 -10.18
N SER A 663 23.68 -10.86 -11.48
CA SER A 663 24.68 -10.76 -12.56
C SER A 663 25.35 -9.39 -12.55
N VAL A 664 24.56 -8.30 -12.42
CA VAL A 664 25.10 -6.93 -12.41
C VAL A 664 26.01 -6.72 -11.20
N ILE A 665 25.56 -7.14 -10.00
CA ILE A 665 26.35 -7.05 -8.78
C ILE A 665 27.60 -7.95 -8.85
N GLY A 666 27.52 -9.09 -9.54
CA GLY A 666 28.68 -9.97 -9.78
C GLY A 666 29.83 -9.29 -10.53
N LEU A 667 29.59 -8.22 -11.29
CA LEU A 667 30.67 -7.42 -11.92
C LEU A 667 31.57 -6.70 -10.89
N ILE A 668 31.13 -6.58 -9.63
CA ILE A 668 31.93 -5.97 -8.56
C ILE A 668 33.04 -6.92 -8.08
N ALA A 669 32.75 -8.23 -7.99
CA ALA A 669 33.71 -9.23 -7.53
C ALA A 669 35.04 -9.17 -8.32
N PRO A 670 36.21 -9.34 -7.67
CA PRO A 670 36.42 -9.65 -6.25
C PRO A 670 36.57 -8.41 -5.33
N ARG A 671 36.20 -7.20 -5.80
CA ARG A 671 36.34 -5.96 -5.01
C ARG A 671 35.41 -5.95 -3.79
N PRO A 672 35.82 -5.39 -2.64
CA PRO A 672 34.98 -5.31 -1.44
C PRO A 672 33.55 -4.77 -1.63
N HIS A 673 32.53 -5.61 -1.38
CA HIS A 673 31.12 -5.21 -1.40
C HIS A 673 30.37 -5.62 -0.12
N LEU A 674 29.71 -4.64 0.50
CA LEU A 674 28.81 -4.82 1.64
C LEU A 674 27.36 -4.59 1.19
N THR A 675 26.45 -5.53 1.49
CA THR A 675 24.99 -5.34 1.33
C THR A 675 24.30 -5.42 2.69
N LEU A 676 23.47 -4.42 2.99
CA LEU A 676 22.71 -4.31 4.25
C LEU A 676 21.23 -4.13 3.90
N THR A 677 20.40 -5.15 4.06
CA THR A 677 18.96 -5.08 3.68
C THR A 677 18.06 -5.64 4.78
N GLY A 678 16.92 -5.01 5.02
CA GLY A 678 15.91 -5.51 5.96
C GLY A 678 14.98 -6.54 5.33
N ASP A 679 14.58 -7.59 6.05
CA ASP A 679 13.70 -8.64 5.54
C ASP A 679 12.24 -8.19 5.33
N LYS A 680 11.87 -7.00 5.84
CA LYS A 680 10.60 -6.32 5.60
C LYS A 680 10.75 -5.13 4.63
N ASP A 681 11.88 -4.99 3.94
CA ASP A 681 12.00 -4.02 2.85
C ASP A 681 11.06 -4.40 1.69
N GLY A 682 9.93 -3.71 1.59
CA GLY A 682 8.93 -3.95 0.55
C GLY A 682 9.46 -3.79 -0.87
N GLY A 683 10.51 -2.97 -1.07
CA GLY A 683 11.19 -2.81 -2.35
C GLY A 683 12.18 -3.94 -2.68
N SER A 684 12.67 -4.66 -1.67
CA SER A 684 13.71 -5.70 -1.80
C SER A 684 13.20 -7.06 -1.28
N PRO A 685 12.41 -7.82 -2.07
CA PRO A 685 11.93 -9.14 -1.67
C PRO A 685 13.01 -10.04 -1.05
N ALA A 686 12.81 -10.46 0.21
CA ALA A 686 13.82 -11.15 1.01
C ALA A 686 14.32 -12.48 0.42
N ASP A 687 13.48 -13.15 -0.37
CA ASP A 687 13.80 -14.31 -1.21
C ASP A 687 14.77 -13.94 -2.35
N GLY A 688 14.52 -12.82 -3.05
CA GLY A 688 15.44 -12.27 -4.05
C GLY A 688 16.77 -11.82 -3.45
N VAL A 689 16.73 -11.16 -2.28
CA VAL A 689 17.92 -10.73 -1.53
C VAL A 689 18.81 -11.92 -1.15
N LYS A 690 18.21 -13.05 -0.75
CA LYS A 690 18.94 -14.30 -0.48
C LYS A 690 19.62 -14.85 -1.73
N ILE A 691 18.90 -14.94 -2.86
CA ILE A 691 19.48 -15.41 -4.14
C ILE A 691 20.67 -14.56 -4.56
N ILE A 692 20.57 -13.22 -4.48
CA ILE A 692 21.68 -12.31 -4.79
C ILE A 692 22.87 -12.58 -3.86
N ASN A 693 22.65 -12.60 -2.55
CA ASN A 693 23.71 -12.81 -1.57
C ASN A 693 24.39 -14.19 -1.71
N ASP A 694 23.64 -15.24 -2.05
CA ASP A 694 24.18 -16.60 -2.21
C ASP A 694 24.86 -16.81 -3.57
N PHE A 695 24.52 -16.01 -4.60
CA PHE A 695 25.31 -15.89 -5.82
C PHE A 695 26.64 -15.18 -5.55
N GLN A 696 26.62 -14.04 -4.83
CA GLN A 696 27.86 -13.32 -4.49
C GLN A 696 28.78 -14.15 -3.59
N LYS A 697 28.29 -14.78 -2.52
CA LYS A 697 29.12 -15.68 -1.68
C LYS A 697 29.82 -16.77 -2.49
N HIS A 698 29.09 -17.41 -3.41
CA HIS A 698 29.65 -18.41 -4.32
C HIS A 698 30.75 -17.80 -5.19
N LEU A 699 30.49 -16.64 -5.79
CA LEU A 699 31.42 -15.97 -6.68
C LEU A 699 32.72 -15.55 -5.96
N TYR A 700 32.62 -14.92 -4.80
CA TYR A 700 33.80 -14.51 -4.01
C TYR A 700 34.57 -15.72 -3.44
N LYS A 701 33.92 -16.89 -3.29
CA LYS A 701 34.62 -18.16 -3.03
C LYS A 701 35.45 -18.60 -4.24
N CYS A 702 34.93 -18.51 -5.46
CA CYS A 702 35.67 -18.82 -6.68
C CYS A 702 36.93 -17.95 -6.87
N TYR A 703 36.93 -16.73 -6.33
CA TYR A 703 38.09 -15.81 -6.31
C TYR A 703 39.02 -15.98 -5.09
N GLU A 704 38.69 -16.86 -4.15
CA GLU A 704 39.38 -16.97 -2.85
C GLU A 704 39.40 -15.67 -2.04
N LYS A 705 38.41 -14.78 -2.25
CA LYS A 705 38.26 -13.49 -1.56
C LYS A 705 36.97 -13.42 -0.74
N ASN A 706 36.60 -14.50 -0.04
CA ASN A 706 35.40 -14.57 0.81
C ASN A 706 35.25 -13.35 1.75
N GLN A 707 36.36 -12.87 2.31
CA GLN A 707 36.44 -11.70 3.20
C GLN A 707 36.12 -10.35 2.56
N ASN A 708 35.99 -10.30 1.23
CA ASN A 708 35.60 -9.10 0.46
C ASN A 708 34.10 -9.06 0.12
N PHE A 709 33.29 -10.06 0.52
CA PHE A 709 31.84 -9.96 0.43
C PHE A 709 31.18 -10.16 1.78
N ARG A 710 30.23 -9.28 2.12
CA ARG A 710 29.33 -9.48 3.25
C ARG A 710 27.93 -9.02 2.89
N GLY A 711 27.00 -9.97 2.81
CA GLY A 711 25.58 -9.68 2.65
C GLY A 711 24.80 -10.00 3.92
N ILE A 712 24.12 -9.01 4.49
CA ILE A 712 23.35 -9.11 5.73
C ILE A 712 21.87 -8.84 5.44
N LEU A 713 21.03 -9.80 5.84
CA LEU A 713 19.57 -9.67 5.84
C LEU A 713 19.08 -9.53 7.28
N TYR A 714 18.57 -8.35 7.65
CA TYR A 714 18.19 -8.00 9.01
C TYR A 714 16.72 -8.39 9.30
N PRO A 715 16.45 -9.30 10.26
CA PRO A 715 15.08 -9.73 10.59
C PRO A 715 14.25 -8.61 11.23
N GLY A 716 12.99 -8.46 10.80
CA GLY A 716 12.05 -7.46 11.32
C GLY A 716 12.31 -6.04 10.83
N VAL A 717 13.39 -5.80 10.07
CA VAL A 717 13.80 -4.46 9.64
C VAL A 717 13.17 -4.13 8.28
N GLY A 718 12.57 -2.95 8.17
CA GLY A 718 12.00 -2.42 6.93
C GLY A 718 13.02 -1.70 6.04
N HIS A 719 12.52 -0.82 5.17
CA HIS A 719 13.34 0.05 4.33
C HIS A 719 13.94 1.21 5.15
N THR A 720 15.02 0.96 5.89
CA THR A 720 15.64 1.93 6.82
C THR A 720 17.16 1.73 6.92
N TYR A 721 17.88 2.76 7.38
CA TYR A 721 19.31 2.70 7.72
C TYR A 721 19.45 2.85 9.23
N THR A 722 19.78 1.77 9.93
CA THR A 722 19.86 1.75 11.40
C THR A 722 21.26 2.16 11.91
N PRO A 723 21.39 2.55 13.19
CA PRO A 723 22.72 2.75 13.82
C PRO A 723 23.61 1.51 13.74
N GLU A 724 23.05 0.30 13.88
CA GLU A 724 23.81 -0.94 13.74
C GLU A 724 24.37 -1.12 12.32
N MET A 725 23.53 -0.87 11.30
CA MET A 725 23.95 -0.88 9.90
C MET A 725 25.05 0.17 9.65
N TRP A 726 24.94 1.37 10.24
CA TRP A 726 25.95 2.41 10.15
C TRP A 726 27.30 1.96 10.72
N GLU A 727 27.32 1.36 11.91
CA GLU A 727 28.53 0.81 12.52
C GLU A 727 29.14 -0.36 11.72
N VAL A 728 28.33 -1.14 11.00
CA VAL A 728 28.85 -2.14 10.04
C VAL A 728 29.47 -1.45 8.82
N THR A 729 28.84 -0.41 8.27
CA THR A 729 29.39 0.40 7.17
C THR A 729 30.73 1.04 7.54
N LEU A 730 30.84 1.71 8.70
CA LEU A 730 32.09 2.35 9.14
C LEU A 730 33.24 1.35 9.28
N ARG A 731 32.98 0.19 9.88
CA ARG A 731 33.98 -0.88 10.00
C ARG A 731 34.37 -1.49 8.66
N TRP A 732 33.44 -1.55 7.70
CA TRP A 732 33.73 -2.03 6.35
C TRP A 732 34.60 -1.05 5.56
N LEU A 733 34.25 0.24 5.57
CA LEU A 733 35.04 1.30 4.93
C LEU A 733 36.46 1.32 5.50
N LYS A 734 36.62 1.39 6.84
CA LYS A 734 37.93 1.38 7.53
C LYS A 734 38.80 0.15 7.24
N LYS A 735 38.20 -0.98 6.84
CA LYS A 735 38.93 -2.23 6.53
C LYS A 735 39.41 -2.28 5.07
N HIS A 736 38.75 -1.55 4.18
CA HIS A 736 38.90 -1.72 2.73
C HIS A 736 39.28 -0.44 1.97
N LEU A 737 39.40 0.70 2.67
CA LEU A 737 39.97 2.00 2.24
C LEU A 737 41.00 2.51 3.27
#